data_AF-A0AA88PDT5-F1
#
_entry.id   AF-A0AA88PDT5-F1
#
_cell.length_a   1.000
_cell.length_b   1.000
_cell.length_c   1.000
_cell.angle_alpha   90.00
_cell.angle_beta   90.00
_cell.angle_gamma   90.00
#
_symmetry.space_group_name_H-M   'P 1'
#
loop_
_entity.id
_entity.type
_entity.pdbx_description
1 polymer ?
#
loop_
_entity_poly.entity_id
_entity_poly.type
_entity_poly.pdbx_seq_one_letter_code
_entity_poly.pdbx_strand_id
1 'polypeptide(L)'
;MVRTETRDRIQVMGKNRMKPAVILEQIKAERKLLRFSSHSCLSPTCLSKQSDIRHLSTVVNHLSTNDSGTGQREEQRARIMRAVFFFTCLLFQTAWSISDEDFLGPAQCLHQNYTRISCSKVFCPPWMRCSEGQCVCKTPSKCQRRQIHACTLDGSEYFSMCQAKAISCKTKKATFSHFGHTCKENVIALVAVSGSHKVVEINTKLGKKLVCGKDWNMAAANVICRVPLKVERGALKASKITYESLDKIIQWPNECMRVRCMGYELSLAECTIYNPEPIAGNAEVAVTKCYEEPKGKCKTFVCANGKCLLNGKPCNGIDDCGDNSDEMCCQSCHDNAFRCKSGVCIPHHAVRDGIRDCLGGEDELDETDKAVVKKVEDLFSDPISEIKEIRSSAESQLQCGVPNIESVYRQEDHHSHSKRSVGWEETLPTQIQWQVAIQDDYAIHCGGVYLGGCWVLTAAHCVRSKPESFRIKLSLWRKHHSQSTTDSVPVKNIIIHHEYNPQTYANDIALMQLEKLTFSDKCMQENPAVRAVCVPWSTQQFQPNDTCTISGWGKGAILKWANVTLISDCENYYKERFLPGIECAGDLEGKVDSCGGDSGGPLVCKDASGLSYVWGIASWGNKCSEPNYPGIYTKVAHYFDWIRRHTGGPAVAKFNQ
;
A
#
# COMPACT_ATOMS: atom_id res chain seq x y z
N MET A 1 17.91 45.04 -26.84
CA MET A 1 17.45 45.33 -28.23
C MET A 1 16.84 44.05 -28.80
N VAL A 2 15.66 44.16 -29.44
CA VAL A 2 15.33 43.66 -30.81
C VAL A 2 16.41 42.72 -31.43
N ARG A 3 16.18 41.50 -31.96
CA ARG A 3 14.99 40.65 -32.34
C ARG A 3 15.53 39.20 -32.65
N THR A 4 14.82 38.09 -32.94
CA THR A 4 13.40 37.66 -33.11
C THR A 4 13.30 36.14 -32.77
N GLU A 5 12.12 35.52 -32.90
CA GLU A 5 11.89 34.05 -33.00
C GLU A 5 12.37 33.50 -34.38
N THR A 6 12.47 32.19 -34.69
CA THR A 6 11.39 31.18 -34.82
C THR A 6 11.84 29.70 -34.69
N ARG A 7 10.85 28.79 -34.59
CA ARG A 7 10.94 27.32 -34.81
C ARG A 7 11.45 26.99 -36.25
N ASP A 8 11.99 25.82 -36.60
CA ASP A 8 11.27 24.52 -36.62
C ASP A 8 12.16 23.25 -36.80
N ARG A 9 11.53 22.12 -37.16
CA ARG A 9 11.97 20.71 -37.16
C ARG A 9 12.78 20.20 -38.39
N ILE A 10 13.59 19.16 -38.12
CA ILE A 10 13.75 17.90 -38.92
C ILE A 10 14.75 17.79 -40.12
N GLN A 11 15.59 16.72 -40.04
CA GLN A 11 16.09 15.78 -41.08
C GLN A 11 17.56 15.73 -41.63
N VAL A 12 18.04 14.46 -41.71
CA VAL A 12 19.13 13.78 -42.50
C VAL A 12 20.54 14.40 -42.65
N MET A 13 21.58 13.73 -42.11
CA MET A 13 22.65 13.04 -42.89
C MET A 13 23.82 12.46 -42.07
N GLY A 14 24.19 11.20 -42.39
CA GLY A 14 25.58 10.86 -42.76
C GLY A 14 26.68 10.61 -41.71
N LYS A 15 26.90 9.33 -41.38
CA LYS A 15 28.21 8.64 -41.13
C LYS A 15 29.37 9.41 -40.46
N ASN A 16 29.89 8.87 -39.35
CA ASN A 16 31.34 8.96 -39.06
C ASN A 16 31.88 7.72 -38.31
N ARG A 17 33.18 7.44 -38.44
CA ARG A 17 33.87 6.26 -37.83
C ARG A 17 34.69 6.67 -36.60
N MET A 18 34.60 5.92 -35.50
CA MET A 18 35.54 6.07 -34.37
C MET A 18 36.93 5.50 -34.70
N LYS A 19 37.98 6.03 -34.06
CA LYS A 19 39.38 5.65 -34.28
C LYS A 19 39.85 4.54 -33.31
N PRO A 20 40.86 3.71 -33.67
CA PRO A 20 41.18 2.48 -32.92
C PRO A 20 41.65 2.64 -31.47
N ALA A 21 42.19 3.80 -31.09
CA ALA A 21 42.84 4.00 -29.79
C ALA A 21 41.93 3.75 -28.57
N VAL A 22 40.61 3.93 -28.69
CA VAL A 22 39.65 3.74 -27.60
C VAL A 22 39.52 2.26 -27.20
N ILE A 23 39.71 1.34 -28.14
CA ILE A 23 39.48 -0.10 -27.94
C ILE A 23 40.51 -0.72 -26.97
N LEU A 24 41.75 -0.20 -26.97
CA LEU A 24 42.87 -0.81 -26.24
C LEU A 24 42.80 -0.59 -24.72
N GLU A 25 42.18 0.51 -24.26
CA GLU A 25 41.95 0.76 -22.83
C GLU A 25 40.82 -0.12 -22.27
N GLN A 26 39.76 -0.32 -23.05
CA GLN A 26 38.58 -1.08 -22.62
C GLN A 26 38.94 -2.56 -22.32
N ILE A 27 39.81 -3.16 -23.16
CA ILE A 27 40.35 -4.53 -22.97
C ILE A 27 41.19 -4.66 -21.68
N LYS A 28 41.83 -3.58 -21.19
CA LYS A 28 42.59 -3.61 -19.92
C LYS A 28 41.66 -3.66 -18.70
N ALA A 29 40.49 -3.03 -18.76
CA ALA A 29 39.52 -3.03 -17.68
C ALA A 29 38.89 -4.43 -17.47
N GLU A 30 38.50 -5.09 -18.56
CA GLU A 30 37.86 -6.42 -18.53
C GLU A 30 38.76 -7.49 -17.88
N ARG A 31 40.09 -7.41 -18.08
CA ARG A 31 41.06 -8.29 -17.41
C ARG A 31 41.11 -8.19 -15.88
N LYS A 32 40.61 -7.11 -15.26
CA LYS A 32 40.49 -7.00 -13.79
C LYS A 32 39.25 -7.73 -13.27
N LEU A 33 38.10 -7.57 -13.94
CA LEU A 33 36.83 -8.18 -13.53
C LEU A 33 36.91 -9.71 -13.46
N LEU A 34 37.50 -10.35 -14.47
CA LEU A 34 37.65 -11.81 -14.55
C LEU A 34 38.54 -12.44 -13.46
N ARG A 35 39.34 -11.66 -12.71
CA ARG A 35 40.10 -12.18 -11.57
C ARG A 35 39.29 -12.19 -10.27
N PHE A 36 38.37 -11.22 -10.09
CA PHE A 36 37.63 -11.04 -8.83
C PHE A 36 36.62 -12.18 -8.55
N SER A 37 35.99 -12.75 -9.58
CA SER A 37 35.00 -13.83 -9.42
C SER A 37 35.56 -15.18 -8.98
N SER A 38 36.88 -15.32 -8.86
CA SER A 38 37.56 -16.61 -8.64
C SER A 38 37.68 -17.06 -7.17
N HIS A 39 37.33 -16.20 -6.20
CA HIS A 39 37.72 -16.37 -4.78
C HIS A 39 36.55 -16.52 -3.80
N SER A 40 35.30 -16.69 -4.27
CA SER A 40 34.12 -16.73 -3.38
C SER A 40 33.04 -17.72 -3.85
N CYS A 41 33.25 -19.02 -3.64
CA CYS A 41 32.17 -20.01 -3.72
C CYS A 41 32.50 -21.27 -2.89
N LEU A 42 31.58 -21.68 -2.00
CA LEU A 42 31.75 -22.80 -1.06
C LEU A 42 30.59 -23.82 -1.19
N SER A 43 30.29 -24.26 -2.42
CA SER A 43 29.28 -25.30 -2.68
C SER A 43 29.85 -26.49 -3.48
N PRO A 44 29.45 -27.75 -3.19
CA PRO A 44 29.96 -28.93 -3.90
C PRO A 44 29.66 -28.91 -5.41
N THR A 45 28.52 -28.33 -5.80
CA THR A 45 28.08 -28.19 -7.21
C THR A 45 28.89 -27.19 -8.02
N CYS A 46 29.71 -26.34 -7.39
CA CYS A 46 30.63 -25.44 -8.09
C CYS A 46 31.89 -26.20 -8.59
N LEU A 47 32.37 -27.17 -7.80
CA LEU A 47 33.61 -27.91 -8.10
C LEU A 47 33.53 -28.72 -9.41
N SER A 48 32.38 -29.32 -9.72
CA SER A 48 32.20 -30.11 -10.95
C SER A 48 32.14 -29.28 -12.24
N LYS A 49 32.09 -27.93 -12.15
CA LYS A 49 32.12 -27.02 -13.31
C LYS A 49 33.45 -26.26 -13.45
N GLN A 50 34.40 -26.43 -12.53
CA GLN A 50 35.75 -25.85 -12.69
C GLN A 50 36.57 -26.54 -13.80
N SER A 51 36.25 -27.77 -14.19
CA SER A 51 36.85 -28.46 -15.35
C SER A 51 36.62 -27.68 -16.65
N ASP A 52 35.39 -27.23 -16.86
CA ASP A 52 34.90 -26.74 -18.14
C ASP A 52 35.45 -25.33 -18.41
N ILE A 53 35.56 -24.53 -17.34
CA ILE A 53 36.21 -23.20 -17.35
C ILE A 53 37.71 -23.32 -17.65
N ARG A 54 38.40 -24.36 -17.16
CA ARG A 54 39.82 -24.61 -17.53
C ARG A 54 39.95 -24.96 -19.01
N HIS A 55 39.04 -25.77 -19.57
CA HIS A 55 39.01 -26.05 -21.00
C HIS A 55 38.85 -24.78 -21.85
N LEU A 56 37.92 -23.90 -21.49
CA LEU A 56 37.73 -22.61 -22.18
C LEU A 56 38.98 -21.71 -22.11
N SER A 57 39.64 -21.63 -20.94
CA SER A 57 40.90 -20.88 -20.82
C SER A 57 42.02 -21.45 -21.70
N THR A 58 42.08 -22.77 -21.90
CA THR A 58 43.08 -23.40 -22.78
C THR A 58 42.82 -23.10 -24.26
N VAL A 59 41.55 -23.11 -24.70
CA VAL A 59 41.16 -22.72 -26.08
C VAL A 59 41.51 -21.26 -26.38
N VAL A 60 41.27 -20.34 -25.44
CA VAL A 60 41.63 -18.92 -25.60
C VAL A 60 43.14 -18.72 -25.69
N ASN A 61 43.94 -19.44 -24.89
CA ASN A 61 45.39 -19.36 -24.97
C ASN A 61 45.94 -19.88 -26.31
N HIS A 62 45.40 -20.98 -26.85
CA HIS A 62 45.83 -21.52 -28.14
C HIS A 62 45.59 -20.58 -29.32
N LEU A 63 44.61 -19.68 -29.22
CA LEU A 63 44.33 -18.65 -30.23
C LEU A 63 45.28 -17.43 -30.16
N SER A 64 46.19 -17.38 -29.17
CA SER A 64 47.01 -16.20 -28.88
C SER A 64 48.48 -16.27 -29.32
N THR A 65 49.00 -17.42 -29.76
CA THR A 65 50.46 -17.63 -29.87
C THR A 65 51.05 -17.66 -31.29
N ASN A 66 50.23 -17.75 -32.36
CA ASN A 66 50.74 -17.84 -33.73
C ASN A 66 50.49 -16.56 -34.55
N ASP A 67 51.56 -15.76 -34.63
CA ASP A 67 52.07 -14.91 -35.72
C ASP A 67 51.15 -13.98 -36.56
N SER A 68 51.85 -13.09 -37.25
CA SER A 68 51.44 -11.94 -38.06
C SER A 68 50.63 -12.29 -39.32
N GLY A 69 49.72 -11.39 -39.69
CA GLY A 69 48.98 -11.49 -40.96
C GLY A 69 47.64 -10.72 -40.98
N THR A 70 47.63 -9.61 -41.74
CA THR A 70 46.49 -8.88 -42.35
C THR A 70 45.19 -8.64 -41.56
N GLY A 71 44.74 -7.38 -41.55
CA GLY A 71 43.62 -6.87 -40.74
C GLY A 71 42.22 -7.47 -40.95
N GLN A 72 42.03 -8.43 -41.87
CA GLN A 72 40.78 -9.20 -41.96
C GLN A 72 40.64 -10.21 -40.80
N ARG A 73 41.74 -10.71 -40.23
CA ARG A 73 41.71 -11.68 -39.12
C ARG A 73 41.28 -11.08 -37.78
N GLU A 74 41.48 -9.78 -37.57
CA GLU A 74 41.07 -9.11 -36.32
C GLU A 74 39.55 -8.99 -36.20
N GLU A 75 38.85 -8.65 -37.29
CA GLU A 75 37.38 -8.60 -37.27
C GLU A 75 36.77 -9.99 -36.99
N GLN A 76 37.40 -11.04 -37.50
CA GLN A 76 36.97 -12.43 -37.27
C GLN A 76 37.21 -12.86 -35.80
N ARG A 77 38.36 -12.52 -35.20
CA ARG A 77 38.62 -12.69 -33.76
C ARG A 77 37.61 -11.90 -32.90
N ALA A 78 37.28 -10.66 -33.28
CA ALA A 78 36.32 -9.83 -32.57
C ALA A 78 34.89 -10.40 -32.63
N ARG A 79 34.47 -10.96 -33.78
CA ARG A 79 33.20 -11.68 -33.91
C ARG A 79 33.17 -12.94 -33.04
N ILE A 80 34.25 -13.71 -32.98
CA ILE A 80 34.34 -14.93 -32.14
C ILE A 80 34.30 -14.57 -30.65
N MET A 81 35.04 -13.57 -30.17
CA MET A 81 34.94 -13.16 -28.76
C MET A 81 33.55 -12.62 -28.41
N ARG A 82 32.89 -11.85 -29.31
CA ARG A 82 31.50 -11.43 -29.11
C ARG A 82 30.54 -12.62 -29.05
N ALA A 83 30.71 -13.62 -29.91
CA ALA A 83 29.89 -14.82 -29.91
C ALA A 83 30.07 -15.64 -28.61
N VAL A 84 31.31 -15.83 -28.15
CA VAL A 84 31.60 -16.49 -26.87
C VAL A 84 31.02 -15.70 -25.70
N PHE A 85 31.19 -14.38 -25.68
CA PHE A 85 30.64 -13.52 -24.62
C PHE A 85 29.10 -13.58 -24.58
N PHE A 86 28.44 -13.55 -25.74
CA PHE A 86 26.99 -13.77 -25.85
C PHE A 86 26.59 -15.16 -25.35
N PHE A 87 27.31 -16.22 -25.74
CA PHE A 87 27.02 -17.58 -25.27
C PHE A 87 27.21 -17.73 -23.75
N THR A 88 28.24 -17.11 -23.17
CA THR A 88 28.41 -17.09 -21.71
C THR A 88 27.34 -16.27 -21.01
N CYS A 89 26.90 -15.13 -21.57
CA CYS A 89 25.75 -14.39 -21.04
C CYS A 89 24.45 -15.20 -21.11
N LEU A 90 24.18 -15.88 -22.23
CA LEU A 90 23.01 -16.77 -22.38
C LEU A 90 23.05 -17.95 -21.39
N LEU A 91 24.22 -18.55 -21.18
CA LEU A 91 24.43 -19.63 -20.19
C LEU A 91 24.35 -19.14 -18.73
N PHE A 92 24.65 -17.87 -18.45
CA PHE A 92 24.39 -17.26 -17.14
C PHE A 92 22.91 -16.87 -16.96
N GLN A 93 22.26 -16.34 -17.99
CA GLN A 93 20.84 -15.98 -17.97
C GLN A 93 19.91 -17.20 -17.82
N THR A 94 20.34 -18.38 -18.28
CA THR A 94 19.59 -19.64 -18.17
C THR A 94 19.88 -20.43 -16.88
N ALA A 95 20.65 -19.87 -15.94
CA ALA A 95 21.14 -20.57 -14.74
C ALA A 95 20.68 -19.97 -13.39
N TRP A 96 19.78 -18.98 -13.39
CA TRP A 96 19.10 -18.48 -12.18
C TRP A 96 17.68 -19.04 -12.13
N SER A 97 17.50 -20.16 -11.42
CA SER A 97 16.18 -20.62 -11.01
C SER A 97 15.67 -19.72 -9.89
N ILE A 98 14.82 -18.75 -10.21
CA ILE A 98 14.14 -17.91 -9.22
C ILE A 98 13.35 -18.82 -8.28
N SER A 99 13.54 -18.63 -6.98
CA SER A 99 12.87 -19.38 -5.91
C SER A 99 11.68 -18.62 -5.37
N ASP A 100 10.74 -19.30 -4.72
CA ASP A 100 9.60 -18.64 -4.07
C ASP A 100 10.05 -17.72 -2.90
N GLU A 101 11.26 -17.92 -2.36
CA GLU A 101 11.87 -17.03 -1.36
C GLU A 101 12.26 -15.65 -1.93
N ASP A 102 12.54 -15.54 -3.24
CA ASP A 102 12.90 -14.27 -3.90
C ASP A 102 11.71 -13.29 -4.04
N PHE A 103 10.48 -13.79 -3.85
CA PHE A 103 9.24 -12.99 -3.89
C PHE A 103 8.81 -12.48 -2.51
N LEU A 104 9.18 -13.21 -1.44
CA LEU A 104 8.82 -12.88 -0.06
C LEU A 104 9.49 -11.58 0.41
N GLY A 105 8.81 -10.91 1.33
CA GLY A 105 9.32 -9.73 2.04
C GLY A 105 10.30 -10.09 3.16
N PRO A 106 10.90 -9.07 3.80
CA PRO A 106 11.88 -9.28 4.88
C PRO A 106 11.28 -10.07 6.05
N ALA A 107 12.08 -10.92 6.70
CA ALA A 107 11.65 -11.83 7.76
C ALA A 107 10.94 -11.11 8.93
N GLN A 108 11.32 -9.85 9.21
CA GLN A 108 10.66 -8.98 10.18
C GLN A 108 9.16 -8.78 9.88
N CYS A 109 8.75 -8.81 8.62
CA CYS A 109 7.33 -8.77 8.20
C CYS A 109 6.64 -10.10 8.49
N LEU A 110 7.25 -11.22 8.08
CA LEU A 110 6.69 -12.57 8.28
C LEU A 110 6.49 -12.88 9.77
N HIS A 111 7.42 -12.47 10.63
CA HIS A 111 7.31 -12.62 12.08
C HIS A 111 6.11 -11.88 12.72
N GLN A 112 5.46 -10.94 12.01
CA GLN A 112 4.25 -10.26 12.50
C GLN A 112 2.98 -11.08 12.26
N ASN A 113 3.03 -12.17 11.48
CA ASN A 113 1.88 -13.01 11.10
C ASN A 113 0.69 -12.18 10.58
N TYR A 114 0.96 -11.19 9.72
CA TYR A 114 -0.09 -10.37 9.14
C TYR A 114 -1.09 -11.21 8.35
N THR A 115 -2.36 -10.80 8.40
CA THR A 115 -3.51 -11.47 7.78
C THR A 115 -4.50 -10.43 7.27
N ARG A 116 -5.56 -10.85 6.57
CA ARG A 116 -6.63 -9.95 6.09
C ARG A 116 -7.23 -9.03 7.16
N ILE A 117 -7.18 -9.39 8.45
CA ILE A 117 -7.66 -8.56 9.56
C ILE A 117 -6.64 -7.55 10.10
N SER A 118 -5.40 -7.53 9.61
CA SER A 118 -4.36 -6.61 10.07
C SER A 118 -4.53 -5.21 9.43
N CYS A 119 -5.26 -4.31 10.11
CA CYS A 119 -5.52 -2.95 9.61
C CYS A 119 -4.28 -2.03 9.54
N SER A 120 -3.17 -2.48 10.13
CA SER A 120 -1.83 -1.93 9.92
C SER A 120 -1.27 -2.19 8.52
N LYS A 121 -1.82 -3.12 7.73
CA LYS A 121 -1.37 -3.47 6.37
C LYS A 121 -2.42 -3.28 5.27
N VAL A 122 -3.71 -3.46 5.56
CA VAL A 122 -4.82 -3.39 4.57
C VAL A 122 -6.06 -2.67 5.13
N PHE A 123 -7.01 -2.30 4.28
CA PHE A 123 -8.29 -1.72 4.73
C PHE A 123 -9.20 -2.76 5.38
N CYS A 124 -9.86 -2.38 6.48
CA CYS A 124 -10.91 -3.20 7.07
C CYS A 124 -12.14 -3.26 6.15
N PRO A 125 -12.80 -4.42 6.02
CA PRO A 125 -14.10 -4.49 5.35
C PRO A 125 -15.13 -3.57 6.03
N PRO A 126 -16.16 -3.05 5.33
CA PRO A 126 -17.02 -1.98 5.86
C PRO A 126 -17.74 -2.31 7.18
N TRP A 127 -18.02 -3.59 7.44
CA TRP A 127 -18.62 -4.12 8.68
C TRP A 127 -17.63 -4.28 9.86
N MET A 128 -16.38 -3.85 9.70
CA MET A 128 -15.32 -3.84 10.70
C MET A 128 -14.73 -2.42 10.84
N ARG A 129 -14.05 -2.13 11.95
CA ARG A 129 -13.26 -0.91 12.18
C ARG A 129 -11.83 -1.28 12.56
N CYS A 130 -10.86 -0.40 12.29
CA CYS A 130 -9.50 -0.58 12.79
C CYS A 130 -9.42 -0.32 14.31
N SER A 131 -8.58 -1.05 15.04
CA SER A 131 -8.30 -0.88 16.48
C SER A 131 -7.00 -1.61 16.82
N GLU A 132 -6.00 -0.91 17.35
CA GLU A 132 -4.75 -1.51 17.85
C GLU A 132 -4.08 -2.41 16.79
N GLY A 133 -4.06 -1.93 15.53
CA GLY A 133 -3.52 -2.64 14.37
C GLY A 133 -4.40 -3.75 13.79
N GLN A 134 -5.54 -4.07 14.42
CA GLN A 134 -6.46 -5.14 14.01
C GLN A 134 -7.86 -4.65 13.63
N CYS A 135 -8.51 -5.35 12.70
CA CYS A 135 -9.92 -5.13 12.33
C CYS A 135 -10.83 -5.83 13.34
N VAL A 136 -11.73 -5.08 13.97
CA VAL A 136 -12.71 -5.59 14.93
C VAL A 136 -14.14 -5.34 14.43
N CYS A 137 -15.05 -6.28 14.69
CA CYS A 137 -16.43 -6.23 14.20
C CYS A 137 -17.19 -5.00 14.72
N LYS A 138 -17.87 -4.26 13.83
CA LYS A 138 -18.80 -3.19 14.22
C LYS A 138 -20.06 -3.77 14.88
N THR A 139 -20.82 -2.93 15.58
CA THR A 139 -22.24 -3.22 15.83
C THR A 139 -23.05 -2.94 14.56
N PRO A 140 -24.14 -3.68 14.27
CA PRO A 140 -25.00 -3.36 13.12
C PRO A 140 -25.53 -1.93 13.13
N SER A 141 -25.73 -1.35 14.32
CA SER A 141 -26.09 0.08 14.52
C SER A 141 -25.03 1.10 14.06
N LYS A 142 -23.81 0.67 13.71
CA LYS A 142 -22.77 1.52 13.12
C LYS A 142 -22.65 1.36 11.59
N CYS A 143 -23.44 0.47 10.99
CA CYS A 143 -23.58 0.36 9.55
C CYS A 143 -24.68 1.30 9.04
N GLN A 144 -24.43 1.93 7.90
CA GLN A 144 -25.43 2.71 7.17
C GLN A 144 -26.61 1.83 6.73
N ARG A 145 -27.78 2.46 6.51
CA ARG A 145 -28.98 1.82 5.93
C ARG A 145 -29.03 2.13 4.43
N ARG A 146 -29.49 1.18 3.63
CA ARG A 146 -29.65 1.23 2.17
C ARG A 146 -31.11 0.94 1.80
N GLN A 147 -31.45 1.11 0.52
CA GLN A 147 -32.81 0.91 -0.01
C GLN A 147 -33.10 -0.56 -0.38
N ILE A 148 -32.05 -1.31 -0.73
CA ILE A 148 -32.11 -2.76 -0.96
C ILE A 148 -31.72 -3.45 0.35
N HIS A 149 -32.50 -4.45 0.76
CA HIS A 149 -32.22 -5.21 1.98
C HIS A 149 -31.23 -6.34 1.69
N ALA A 150 -30.40 -6.64 2.67
CA ALA A 150 -29.57 -7.83 2.72
C ALA A 150 -30.36 -8.95 3.41
N CYS A 151 -30.70 -9.97 2.64
CA CYS A 151 -31.43 -11.15 3.08
C CYS A 151 -30.46 -12.24 3.56
N THR A 152 -30.91 -13.03 4.52
CA THR A 152 -30.04 -13.94 5.29
C THR A 152 -30.50 -15.39 5.23
N LEU A 153 -29.60 -16.30 5.58
CA LEU A 153 -29.82 -17.76 5.47
C LEU A 153 -30.91 -18.30 6.41
N ASP A 154 -31.35 -17.53 7.41
CA ASP A 154 -32.50 -17.85 8.28
C ASP A 154 -33.80 -17.12 7.89
N GLY A 155 -33.77 -16.30 6.84
CA GLY A 155 -34.91 -15.51 6.37
C GLY A 155 -35.04 -14.10 6.96
N SER A 156 -34.18 -13.70 7.91
CA SER A 156 -34.18 -12.34 8.48
C SER A 156 -33.76 -11.28 7.45
N GLU A 157 -34.33 -10.08 7.56
CA GLU A 157 -33.98 -8.91 6.72
C GLU A 157 -33.06 -7.93 7.46
N TYR A 158 -32.07 -7.36 6.76
CA TYR A 158 -31.22 -6.28 7.26
C TYR A 158 -31.14 -5.12 6.25
N PHE A 159 -30.94 -3.89 6.73
CA PHE A 159 -30.96 -2.69 5.88
C PHE A 159 -29.67 -2.49 5.05
N SER A 160 -28.70 -3.40 5.09
CA SER A 160 -27.45 -3.35 4.30
C SER A 160 -26.66 -4.65 4.48
N MET A 161 -25.81 -5.04 3.51
CA MET A 161 -24.87 -6.15 3.68
C MET A 161 -23.96 -5.91 4.88
N CYS A 162 -23.59 -4.65 5.13
CA CYS A 162 -22.80 -4.25 6.29
C CYS A 162 -23.44 -4.73 7.62
N GLN A 163 -24.76 -4.61 7.78
CA GLN A 163 -25.46 -5.05 9.00
C GLN A 163 -25.43 -6.58 9.15
N ALA A 164 -25.77 -7.32 8.10
CA ALA A 164 -25.72 -8.79 8.11
C ALA A 164 -24.29 -9.31 8.35
N LYS A 165 -23.29 -8.73 7.67
CA LYS A 165 -21.87 -9.08 7.81
C LYS A 165 -21.27 -8.69 9.17
N ALA A 166 -21.75 -7.63 9.80
CA ALA A 166 -21.35 -7.29 11.18
C ALA A 166 -21.80 -8.40 12.16
N ILE A 167 -22.95 -9.04 11.91
CA ILE A 167 -23.42 -10.20 12.66
C ILE A 167 -22.62 -11.45 12.28
N SER A 168 -22.35 -11.70 10.99
CA SER A 168 -21.48 -12.80 10.56
C SER A 168 -20.11 -12.74 11.26
N CYS A 169 -19.53 -11.54 11.33
CA CYS A 169 -18.25 -11.25 11.98
C CYS A 169 -18.28 -11.58 13.48
N LYS A 170 -19.30 -11.11 14.20
CA LYS A 170 -19.45 -11.36 15.65
C LYS A 170 -19.75 -12.81 16.01
N THR A 171 -20.53 -13.50 15.18
CA THR A 171 -20.97 -14.88 15.44
C THR A 171 -20.05 -15.94 14.86
N LYS A 172 -19.10 -15.54 14.00
CA LYS A 172 -18.28 -16.43 13.14
C LYS A 172 -19.10 -17.38 12.25
N LYS A 173 -20.33 -16.99 11.88
CA LYS A 173 -21.23 -17.79 11.03
C LYS A 173 -21.56 -17.04 9.74
N ALA A 174 -21.73 -17.77 8.63
CA ALA A 174 -22.35 -17.21 7.44
C ALA A 174 -23.78 -16.75 7.79
N THR A 175 -24.09 -15.49 7.52
CA THR A 175 -25.42 -14.91 7.76
C THR A 175 -26.05 -14.44 6.44
N PHE A 176 -25.29 -13.76 5.57
CA PHE A 176 -25.76 -13.26 4.27
C PHE A 176 -26.14 -14.37 3.28
N SER A 177 -27.18 -14.13 2.48
CA SER A 177 -27.61 -14.98 1.35
C SER A 177 -27.73 -14.21 0.04
N HIS A 178 -28.41 -13.06 0.01
CA HIS A 178 -28.65 -12.29 -1.22
C HIS A 178 -29.18 -10.87 -0.95
N PHE A 179 -29.42 -10.12 -2.03
CA PHE A 179 -30.06 -8.81 -2.04
C PHE A 179 -31.50 -8.88 -2.53
N GLY A 180 -32.41 -8.17 -1.87
CA GLY A 180 -33.82 -8.09 -2.27
C GLY A 180 -34.58 -6.95 -1.59
N HIS A 181 -35.84 -6.72 -2.00
CA HIS A 181 -36.73 -5.77 -1.33
C HIS A 181 -37.56 -6.41 -0.20
N THR A 182 -37.71 -7.75 -0.22
CA THR A 182 -38.32 -8.54 0.84
C THR A 182 -37.67 -9.93 0.85
N CYS A 183 -37.34 -10.46 2.02
CA CYS A 183 -36.69 -11.78 2.19
C CYS A 183 -37.70 -12.94 2.31
N LYS A 184 -38.95 -12.69 1.89
CA LYS A 184 -40.06 -13.66 1.89
C LYS A 184 -39.96 -14.71 0.77
N GLU A 185 -38.96 -14.59 -0.10
CA GLU A 185 -38.64 -15.61 -1.10
C GLU A 185 -37.12 -15.91 -1.15
N ASN A 186 -36.77 -17.08 -1.69
CA ASN A 186 -35.49 -17.38 -2.35
C ASN A 186 -34.21 -17.38 -1.49
N VAL A 187 -33.87 -18.52 -0.87
CA VAL A 187 -32.46 -18.75 -0.45
C VAL A 187 -31.58 -18.86 -1.69
N ILE A 188 -30.45 -18.12 -1.69
CA ILE A 188 -29.38 -18.23 -2.68
C ILE A 188 -28.12 -18.81 -2.02
N ALA A 189 -27.44 -19.69 -2.76
CA ALA A 189 -26.11 -20.21 -2.51
C ALA A 189 -25.93 -21.01 -1.21
N LEU A 190 -26.85 -21.94 -0.94
CA LEU A 190 -26.47 -23.16 -0.23
C LEU A 190 -25.49 -23.95 -1.10
N VAL A 191 -24.25 -24.10 -0.63
CA VAL A 191 -23.20 -24.86 -1.32
C VAL A 191 -23.29 -26.33 -0.90
N ALA A 192 -23.29 -27.23 -1.87
CA ALA A 192 -23.09 -28.67 -1.64
C ALA A 192 -21.81 -29.14 -2.33
N VAL A 193 -21.23 -30.22 -1.81
CA VAL A 193 -20.07 -30.88 -2.39
C VAL A 193 -20.38 -32.36 -2.54
N SER A 194 -20.47 -32.80 -3.79
CA SER A 194 -21.17 -34.04 -4.18
C SER A 194 -20.30 -34.98 -5.01
N GLY A 195 -20.70 -36.25 -5.08
CA GLY A 195 -19.99 -37.30 -5.81
C GLY A 195 -18.69 -37.77 -5.14
N SER A 196 -18.08 -38.81 -5.72
CA SER A 196 -16.78 -39.34 -5.28
C SER A 196 -15.66 -38.29 -5.46
N HIS A 197 -15.81 -37.44 -6.49
CA HIS A 197 -14.85 -36.42 -6.89
C HIS A 197 -14.95 -35.09 -6.12
N LYS A 198 -15.91 -34.92 -5.20
CA LYS A 198 -16.14 -33.66 -4.46
C LYS A 198 -16.35 -32.44 -5.39
N VAL A 199 -17.29 -32.59 -6.32
CA VAL A 199 -17.75 -31.54 -7.25
C VAL A 199 -18.53 -30.46 -6.49
N VAL A 200 -18.30 -29.19 -6.81
CA VAL A 200 -18.98 -28.06 -6.15
C VAL A 200 -20.32 -27.73 -6.84
N GLU A 201 -21.41 -27.84 -6.10
CA GLU A 201 -22.76 -27.44 -6.51
C GLU A 201 -23.20 -26.14 -5.80
N ILE A 202 -23.83 -25.21 -6.52
CA ILE A 202 -24.54 -24.07 -5.96
C ILE A 202 -26.05 -24.30 -6.16
N ASN A 203 -26.81 -24.26 -5.06
CA ASN A 203 -28.26 -24.30 -5.11
C ASN A 203 -28.81 -22.86 -5.26
N THR A 204 -29.64 -22.62 -6.28
CA THR A 204 -30.24 -21.31 -6.59
C THR A 204 -31.76 -21.45 -6.83
N LYS A 205 -32.50 -20.33 -6.91
CA LYS A 205 -33.91 -20.34 -7.38
C LYS A 205 -34.06 -20.92 -8.79
N LEU A 206 -33.05 -20.76 -9.65
CA LEU A 206 -33.00 -21.28 -11.03
C LEU A 206 -32.57 -22.77 -11.07
N GLY A 207 -32.75 -23.49 -9.97
CA GLY A 207 -32.29 -24.86 -9.78
C GLY A 207 -30.84 -24.95 -9.31
N LYS A 208 -30.32 -26.19 -9.30
CA LYS A 208 -28.90 -26.46 -9.08
C LYS A 208 -28.08 -26.01 -10.28
N LYS A 209 -26.89 -25.46 -10.03
CA LYS A 209 -25.85 -25.17 -11.02
C LYS A 209 -24.50 -25.67 -10.49
N LEU A 210 -23.58 -26.02 -11.38
CA LEU A 210 -22.20 -26.33 -10.98
C LEU A 210 -21.36 -25.05 -10.89
N VAL A 211 -20.19 -25.10 -10.26
CA VAL A 211 -19.19 -24.03 -10.42
C VAL A 211 -18.28 -24.37 -11.59
N CYS A 212 -18.10 -23.43 -12.52
CA CYS A 212 -17.25 -23.63 -13.70
C CYS A 212 -15.79 -23.82 -13.29
N GLY A 213 -15.03 -24.64 -14.02
CA GLY A 213 -13.58 -24.73 -13.86
C GLY A 213 -12.82 -23.46 -14.29
N LYS A 214 -13.47 -22.60 -15.08
CA LYS A 214 -12.98 -21.26 -15.41
C LYS A 214 -13.20 -20.30 -14.24
N ASP A 215 -12.21 -19.44 -13.99
CA ASP A 215 -12.10 -18.50 -12.86
C ASP A 215 -12.04 -19.15 -11.45
N TRP A 216 -12.23 -20.47 -11.34
CA TRP A 216 -12.05 -21.27 -10.12
C TRP A 216 -10.59 -21.32 -9.64
N ASN A 217 -10.37 -20.92 -8.39
CA ASN A 217 -9.07 -20.79 -7.72
C ASN A 217 -9.12 -21.23 -6.24
N MET A 218 -7.98 -21.11 -5.55
CA MET A 218 -7.86 -21.47 -4.13
C MET A 218 -8.64 -20.57 -3.18
N ALA A 219 -8.74 -19.26 -3.45
CA ALA A 219 -9.56 -18.35 -2.66
C ALA A 219 -11.03 -18.83 -2.57
N ALA A 220 -11.67 -19.15 -3.71
CA ALA A 220 -13.02 -19.71 -3.72
C ALA A 220 -13.11 -21.08 -3.02
N ALA A 221 -12.10 -21.94 -3.19
CA ALA A 221 -12.03 -23.24 -2.53
C ALA A 221 -11.89 -23.13 -0.99
N ASN A 222 -11.14 -22.13 -0.50
CA ASN A 222 -10.94 -21.85 0.93
C ASN A 222 -12.27 -21.50 1.62
N VAL A 223 -13.10 -20.64 0.99
CA VAL A 223 -14.44 -20.28 1.48
C VAL A 223 -15.34 -21.51 1.67
N ILE A 224 -15.37 -22.41 0.68
CA ILE A 224 -16.22 -23.62 0.67
C ILE A 224 -15.78 -24.64 1.73
N CYS A 225 -14.46 -24.81 1.90
CA CYS A 225 -13.96 -25.73 2.91
C CYS A 225 -14.13 -25.19 4.34
N ARG A 226 -13.98 -23.87 4.56
CA ARG A 226 -14.04 -23.27 5.89
C ARG A 226 -15.40 -23.37 6.55
N VAL A 227 -16.47 -22.89 5.91
CA VAL A 227 -17.78 -22.76 6.58
C VAL A 227 -18.76 -23.89 6.21
N PRO A 228 -19.08 -24.16 4.92
CA PRO A 228 -19.91 -25.32 4.56
C PRO A 228 -19.37 -26.66 5.09
N LEU A 229 -18.06 -26.89 4.97
CA LEU A 229 -17.42 -28.17 5.33
C LEU A 229 -16.65 -28.15 6.67
N LYS A 230 -16.65 -27.02 7.39
CA LYS A 230 -16.11 -26.86 8.76
C LYS A 230 -14.61 -27.16 8.91
N VAL A 231 -13.80 -26.98 7.86
CA VAL A 231 -12.34 -27.13 7.88
C VAL A 231 -11.69 -25.76 7.97
N GLU A 232 -11.38 -25.29 9.18
CA GLU A 232 -11.01 -23.88 9.43
C GLU A 232 -9.84 -23.35 8.57
N ARG A 233 -8.84 -24.19 8.24
CA ARG A 233 -7.70 -23.85 7.35
C ARG A 233 -8.03 -23.89 5.84
N GLY A 234 -9.30 -24.05 5.46
CA GLY A 234 -9.77 -24.00 4.08
C GLY A 234 -9.39 -25.22 3.23
N ALA A 235 -9.02 -24.96 1.97
CA ALA A 235 -8.70 -25.97 0.97
C ALA A 235 -7.23 -26.41 1.02
N LEU A 236 -6.97 -27.69 0.73
CA LEU A 236 -5.64 -28.20 0.37
C LEU A 236 -5.34 -27.93 -1.12
N LYS A 237 -6.37 -28.03 -1.96
CA LYS A 237 -6.23 -27.91 -3.41
C LYS A 237 -7.56 -27.57 -4.10
N ALA A 238 -7.58 -26.49 -4.86
CA ALA A 238 -8.55 -26.26 -5.94
C ALA A 238 -8.16 -27.12 -7.15
N SER A 239 -9.11 -27.84 -7.74
CA SER A 239 -8.87 -28.66 -8.93
C SER A 239 -10.07 -28.62 -9.87
N LYS A 240 -9.85 -29.14 -11.08
CA LYS A 240 -10.80 -29.10 -12.19
C LYS A 240 -10.95 -30.52 -12.72
N ILE A 241 -12.14 -30.84 -13.22
CA ILE A 241 -12.47 -32.16 -13.78
C ILE A 241 -13.39 -31.95 -14.99
N THR A 242 -13.21 -32.74 -16.05
CA THR A 242 -14.09 -32.67 -17.22
C THR A 242 -15.46 -33.26 -16.89
N TYR A 243 -16.53 -32.58 -17.31
CA TYR A 243 -17.90 -32.94 -17.00
C TYR A 243 -18.27 -34.39 -17.40
N GLU A 244 -17.70 -34.88 -18.50
CA GLU A 244 -17.92 -36.25 -19.00
C GLU A 244 -17.37 -37.37 -18.07
N SER A 245 -16.45 -37.02 -17.16
CA SER A 245 -15.81 -37.95 -16.22
C SER A 245 -16.45 -37.99 -14.82
N LEU A 246 -17.53 -37.21 -14.61
CA LEU A 246 -18.27 -37.21 -13.34
C LEU A 246 -19.02 -38.52 -13.09
N ASP A 247 -19.43 -38.73 -11.83
CA ASP A 247 -20.16 -39.93 -11.39
C ASP A 247 -21.49 -40.07 -12.14
N LYS A 248 -21.57 -40.99 -13.12
CA LYS A 248 -22.73 -41.19 -14.01
C LYS A 248 -24.03 -41.65 -13.32
N ILE A 249 -23.95 -41.96 -12.02
CA ILE A 249 -25.09 -42.31 -11.15
C ILE A 249 -25.83 -41.04 -10.68
N ILE A 250 -25.16 -39.90 -10.65
CA ILE A 250 -25.71 -38.62 -10.20
C ILE A 250 -26.22 -37.83 -11.41
N GLN A 251 -27.44 -37.30 -11.32
CA GLN A 251 -27.99 -36.39 -12.33
C GLN A 251 -27.41 -34.98 -12.13
N TRP A 252 -26.30 -34.70 -12.82
CA TRP A 252 -25.61 -33.41 -12.74
C TRP A 252 -26.34 -32.29 -13.50
N PRO A 253 -26.25 -31.02 -13.05
CA PRO A 253 -26.71 -29.87 -13.81
C PRO A 253 -25.91 -29.66 -15.10
N ASN A 254 -26.60 -29.31 -16.19
CA ASN A 254 -26.03 -29.01 -17.51
C ASN A 254 -25.56 -27.54 -17.67
N GLU A 255 -25.51 -26.78 -16.58
CA GLU A 255 -25.08 -25.38 -16.54
C GLU A 255 -24.15 -25.14 -15.34
N CYS A 256 -23.12 -24.34 -15.54
CA CYS A 256 -22.23 -23.87 -14.48
C CYS A 256 -22.30 -22.34 -14.34
N MET A 257 -21.89 -21.83 -13.19
CA MET A 257 -21.71 -20.40 -12.94
C MET A 257 -20.26 -20.10 -12.58
N ARG A 258 -19.79 -18.90 -12.90
CA ARG A 258 -18.47 -18.42 -12.48
C ARG A 258 -18.57 -17.75 -11.12
N VAL A 259 -17.53 -17.93 -10.31
CA VAL A 259 -17.46 -17.49 -8.92
C VAL A 259 -16.12 -16.83 -8.69
N ARG A 260 -16.13 -15.62 -8.12
CA ARG A 260 -14.92 -14.88 -7.75
C ARG A 260 -15.02 -14.44 -6.29
N CYS A 261 -14.19 -15.06 -5.46
CA CYS A 261 -14.00 -14.76 -4.05
C CYS A 261 -12.60 -14.17 -3.83
N MET A 262 -12.45 -13.35 -2.80
CA MET A 262 -11.16 -12.87 -2.30
C MET A 262 -10.49 -13.86 -1.33
N GLY A 263 -11.26 -14.81 -0.77
CA GLY A 263 -10.77 -15.93 0.05
C GLY A 263 -11.13 -15.84 1.52
N TYR A 264 -11.45 -14.65 2.02
CA TYR A 264 -11.83 -14.36 3.41
C TYR A 264 -13.35 -14.42 3.68
N GLU A 265 -14.18 -14.75 2.68
CA GLU A 265 -15.64 -14.85 2.81
C GLU A 265 -16.07 -16.05 3.68
N LEU A 266 -17.26 -15.94 4.27
CA LEU A 266 -17.88 -16.99 5.08
C LEU A 266 -18.90 -17.82 4.27
N SER A 267 -19.28 -17.38 3.07
CA SER A 267 -20.11 -18.14 2.12
C SER A 267 -19.86 -17.66 0.70
N LEU A 268 -20.06 -18.54 -0.30
CA LEU A 268 -20.05 -18.14 -1.72
C LEU A 268 -21.12 -17.09 -2.04
N ALA A 269 -22.19 -17.01 -1.24
CA ALA A 269 -23.18 -15.93 -1.33
C ALA A 269 -22.55 -14.52 -1.23
N GLU A 270 -21.45 -14.41 -0.48
CA GLU A 270 -20.72 -13.15 -0.23
C GLU A 270 -19.65 -12.86 -1.30
N CYS A 271 -19.48 -13.76 -2.28
CA CYS A 271 -18.60 -13.61 -3.44
C CYS A 271 -19.38 -13.10 -4.67
N THR A 272 -18.68 -12.63 -5.70
CA THR A 272 -19.33 -12.30 -6.98
C THR A 272 -19.66 -13.59 -7.74
N ILE A 273 -20.92 -13.75 -8.13
CA ILE A 273 -21.41 -14.88 -8.94
C ILE A 273 -21.98 -14.33 -10.25
N TYR A 274 -21.51 -14.84 -11.39
CA TYR A 274 -21.74 -14.27 -12.71
C TYR A 274 -21.66 -15.32 -13.83
N ASN A 275 -22.04 -14.95 -15.05
CA ASN A 275 -21.92 -15.78 -16.25
C ASN A 275 -22.45 -17.21 -16.06
N PRO A 276 -23.78 -17.43 -15.99
CA PRO A 276 -24.35 -18.76 -16.17
C PRO A 276 -24.03 -19.25 -17.60
N GLU A 277 -23.28 -20.34 -17.70
CA GLU A 277 -22.76 -20.88 -18.97
C GLU A 277 -23.15 -22.36 -19.14
N PRO A 278 -23.68 -22.77 -20.31
CA PRO A 278 -24.05 -24.15 -20.57
C PRO A 278 -22.82 -25.05 -20.68
N ILE A 279 -22.88 -26.22 -20.06
CA ILE A 279 -21.79 -27.19 -20.02
C ILE A 279 -21.89 -28.09 -21.26
N ALA A 280 -20.87 -28.05 -22.13
CA ALA A 280 -20.83 -28.84 -23.35
C ALA A 280 -19.43 -29.44 -23.59
N GLY A 281 -19.39 -30.73 -23.95
CA GLY A 281 -18.16 -31.47 -24.25
C GLY A 281 -17.13 -31.44 -23.11
N ASN A 282 -15.86 -31.19 -23.46
CA ASN A 282 -14.70 -31.10 -22.56
C ASN A 282 -14.74 -29.92 -21.54
N ALA A 283 -15.90 -29.35 -21.24
CA ALA A 283 -16.04 -28.31 -20.23
C ALA A 283 -15.60 -28.80 -18.85
N GLU A 284 -14.77 -28.00 -18.17
CA GLU A 284 -14.30 -28.28 -16.81
C GLU A 284 -15.26 -27.73 -15.76
N VAL A 285 -15.43 -28.46 -14.66
CA VAL A 285 -16.14 -28.04 -13.45
C VAL A 285 -15.23 -28.07 -12.21
N ALA A 286 -15.60 -27.28 -11.20
CA ALA A 286 -14.83 -27.11 -9.99
C ALA A 286 -14.91 -28.31 -9.04
N VAL A 287 -13.74 -28.72 -8.53
CA VAL A 287 -13.54 -29.71 -7.48
C VAL A 287 -12.69 -29.10 -6.37
N THR A 288 -13.04 -29.38 -5.11
CA THR A 288 -12.25 -28.97 -3.94
C THR A 288 -11.81 -30.18 -3.12
N LYS A 289 -10.53 -30.21 -2.72
CA LYS A 289 -10.07 -31.00 -1.58
C LYS A 289 -9.76 -30.07 -0.41
N CYS A 290 -10.44 -30.29 0.72
CA CYS A 290 -10.20 -29.55 1.96
C CYS A 290 -8.90 -29.93 2.66
N TYR A 291 -8.42 -29.05 3.55
CA TYR A 291 -7.16 -29.22 4.25
C TYR A 291 -7.16 -30.44 5.18
N GLU A 292 -6.09 -31.22 5.09
CA GLU A 292 -5.76 -32.39 5.90
C GLU A 292 -4.28 -32.24 6.26
N GLU A 293 -3.89 -32.50 7.52
CA GLU A 293 -2.49 -32.29 7.95
C GLU A 293 -1.52 -33.17 7.14
N PRO A 294 -0.46 -32.59 6.52
CA PRO A 294 0.46 -33.33 5.68
C PRO A 294 1.33 -34.28 6.49
N LYS A 295 1.60 -35.47 5.93
CA LYS A 295 2.52 -36.46 6.53
C LYS A 295 3.98 -36.07 6.29
N GLY A 296 4.46 -35.04 7.00
CA GLY A 296 5.85 -34.59 6.96
C GLY A 296 6.04 -33.17 7.51
N LYS A 297 7.28 -32.69 7.54
CA LYS A 297 7.56 -31.26 7.77
C LYS A 297 7.16 -30.45 6.53
N CYS A 298 6.56 -29.27 6.74
CA CYS A 298 6.44 -28.27 5.69
C CYS A 298 7.85 -27.83 5.22
N LYS A 299 7.99 -27.51 3.93
CA LYS A 299 9.27 -27.16 3.29
C LYS A 299 9.22 -25.88 2.44
N THR A 300 8.06 -25.24 2.35
CA THR A 300 7.74 -24.15 1.43
C THR A 300 7.32 -22.93 2.24
N PHE A 301 6.01 -22.79 2.52
CA PHE A 301 5.45 -21.67 3.27
C PHE A 301 4.44 -22.16 4.30
N VAL A 302 4.41 -21.51 5.47
CA VAL A 302 3.46 -21.78 6.56
C VAL A 302 2.65 -20.51 6.83
N CYS A 303 1.35 -20.58 6.59
CA CYS A 303 0.38 -19.52 6.81
C CYS A 303 0.25 -19.17 8.30
N ALA A 304 -0.25 -17.97 8.62
CA ALA A 304 -0.52 -17.55 9.99
C ALA A 304 -1.50 -18.49 10.74
N ASN A 305 -2.47 -19.08 10.03
CA ASN A 305 -3.36 -20.13 10.57
C ASN A 305 -2.73 -21.54 10.74
N GLY A 306 -1.42 -21.70 10.47
CA GLY A 306 -0.68 -22.96 10.60
C GLY A 306 -0.81 -23.92 9.40
N LYS A 307 -1.42 -23.50 8.30
CA LYS A 307 -1.51 -24.27 7.05
C LYS A 307 -0.18 -24.30 6.30
N CYS A 308 0.23 -25.48 5.85
CA CYS A 308 1.37 -25.63 4.92
C CYS A 308 0.92 -25.51 3.46
N LEU A 309 1.53 -24.63 2.68
CA LEU A 309 1.27 -24.50 1.23
C LEU A 309 2.10 -25.53 0.44
N LEU A 310 1.54 -26.73 0.22
CA LEU A 310 2.24 -27.81 -0.50
C LEU A 310 2.42 -27.57 -2.01
N ASN A 311 1.50 -26.85 -2.64
CA ASN A 311 1.48 -26.59 -4.10
C ASN A 311 1.08 -25.14 -4.44
N GLY A 312 0.86 -24.29 -3.43
CA GLY A 312 0.56 -22.86 -3.60
C GLY A 312 1.86 -22.06 -3.54
N LYS A 313 1.86 -20.86 -4.10
CA LYS A 313 2.99 -19.92 -4.05
C LYS A 313 2.59 -18.71 -3.21
N PRO A 314 3.39 -18.23 -2.24
CA PRO A 314 3.10 -16.93 -1.63
C PRO A 314 3.25 -15.81 -2.65
N CYS A 315 2.66 -14.64 -2.39
CA CYS A 315 2.78 -13.44 -3.22
C CYS A 315 2.27 -13.60 -4.68
N ASN A 316 1.20 -14.37 -4.90
CA ASN A 316 0.62 -14.62 -6.24
C ASN A 316 -0.68 -13.84 -6.55
N GLY A 317 -1.17 -13.04 -5.60
CA GLY A 317 -2.43 -12.30 -5.67
C GLY A 317 -3.69 -13.13 -5.35
N ILE A 318 -3.54 -14.36 -4.85
CA ILE A 318 -4.65 -15.24 -4.46
C ILE A 318 -4.41 -15.71 -3.03
N ASP A 319 -5.42 -15.60 -2.18
CA ASP A 319 -5.44 -16.19 -0.84
C ASP A 319 -5.44 -17.73 -0.92
N ASP A 320 -4.25 -18.34 -1.05
CA ASP A 320 -4.02 -19.79 -0.94
C ASP A 320 -4.17 -20.23 0.53
N CYS A 321 -3.78 -19.38 1.48
CA CYS A 321 -3.81 -19.64 2.92
C CYS A 321 -5.21 -19.75 3.54
N GLY A 322 -6.18 -18.99 3.03
CA GLY A 322 -7.51 -18.77 3.60
C GLY A 322 -7.56 -17.65 4.65
N ASP A 323 -6.45 -16.98 4.94
CA ASP A 323 -6.37 -15.82 5.85
C ASP A 323 -5.57 -14.65 5.24
N ASN A 324 -5.20 -14.79 3.96
CA ASN A 324 -4.43 -13.88 3.13
C ASN A 324 -2.95 -13.70 3.55
N SER A 325 -2.43 -14.46 4.54
CA SER A 325 -1.09 -14.24 5.12
C SER A 325 0.10 -14.47 4.19
N ASP A 326 -0.09 -15.31 3.17
CA ASP A 326 0.74 -15.51 1.99
C ASP A 326 0.96 -14.24 1.15
N GLU A 327 0.01 -13.32 1.16
CA GLU A 327 -0.01 -12.14 0.29
C GLU A 327 0.31 -10.82 1.04
N MET A 328 0.61 -10.87 2.35
CA MET A 328 0.78 -9.67 3.20
C MET A 328 2.22 -9.14 3.31
N CYS A 329 3.22 -9.93 2.88
CA CYS A 329 4.64 -9.68 3.11
C CYS A 329 5.45 -10.07 1.86
N CYS A 330 5.41 -9.21 0.84
CA CYS A 330 5.94 -9.49 -0.49
C CYS A 330 6.91 -8.38 -0.96
N GLN A 331 8.08 -8.78 -1.46
CA GLN A 331 9.05 -7.90 -2.11
C GLN A 331 8.75 -7.76 -3.62
N SER A 332 8.22 -8.80 -4.24
CA SER A 332 7.64 -8.79 -5.60
C SER A 332 6.41 -9.71 -5.64
N CYS A 333 5.66 -9.72 -6.75
CA CYS A 333 4.50 -10.61 -6.91
C CYS A 333 4.66 -11.52 -8.15
N HIS A 334 4.14 -12.74 -8.08
CA HIS A 334 4.04 -13.66 -9.21
C HIS A 334 2.86 -13.31 -10.14
N ASP A 335 2.80 -14.02 -11.28
CA ASP A 335 1.58 -14.33 -12.05
C ASP A 335 0.68 -13.12 -12.39
N ASN A 336 1.31 -11.96 -12.64
CA ASN A 336 0.72 -10.65 -12.95
C ASN A 336 -0.19 -10.06 -11.85
N ALA A 337 -0.02 -10.46 -10.59
CA ALA A 337 -0.61 -9.77 -9.45
C ALA A 337 0.02 -8.38 -9.23
N PHE A 338 -0.77 -7.44 -8.73
CA PHE A 338 -0.35 -6.06 -8.51
C PHE A 338 0.25 -5.89 -7.11
N ARG A 339 1.35 -5.15 -7.00
CA ARG A 339 2.05 -4.93 -5.73
C ARG A 339 1.78 -3.55 -5.14
N CYS A 340 1.11 -3.51 -4.01
CA CYS A 340 1.03 -2.32 -3.16
C CYS A 340 2.42 -1.95 -2.60
N LYS A 341 2.71 -0.65 -2.44
CA LYS A 341 3.88 -0.13 -1.71
C LYS A 341 4.01 -0.72 -0.31
N SER A 342 2.88 -0.99 0.36
CA SER A 342 2.82 -1.64 1.67
C SER A 342 3.37 -3.07 1.72
N GLY A 343 3.78 -3.64 0.58
CA GLY A 343 4.29 -5.02 0.47
C GLY A 343 3.18 -6.07 0.45
N VAL A 344 1.98 -5.69 0.02
CA VAL A 344 0.83 -6.58 -0.18
C VAL A 344 0.67 -6.84 -1.68
N CYS A 345 0.41 -8.09 -2.06
CA CYS A 345 0.01 -8.45 -3.42
C CYS A 345 -1.52 -8.56 -3.51
N ILE A 346 -2.12 -8.03 -4.58
CA ILE A 346 -3.57 -8.10 -4.84
C ILE A 346 -3.84 -8.69 -6.24
N PRO A 347 -4.98 -9.39 -6.44
CA PRO A 347 -5.30 -9.93 -7.75
C PRO A 347 -5.54 -8.80 -8.75
N HIS A 348 -5.13 -9.00 -10.00
CA HIS A 348 -5.30 -8.01 -11.09
C HIS A 348 -6.75 -7.52 -11.26
N HIS A 349 -7.76 -8.32 -10.87
CA HIS A 349 -9.17 -7.90 -10.96
C HIS A 349 -9.62 -6.88 -9.90
N ALA A 350 -8.79 -6.59 -8.89
CA ALA A 350 -9.01 -5.54 -7.89
C ALA A 350 -8.35 -4.20 -8.28
N VAL A 351 -7.57 -4.17 -9.36
CA VAL A 351 -6.91 -2.96 -9.88
C VAL A 351 -7.90 -2.15 -10.72
N ARG A 352 -8.08 -0.86 -10.42
CA ARG A 352 -9.07 0.06 -11.03
C ARG A 352 -10.51 -0.48 -10.96
N ASP A 353 -10.83 -1.17 -9.87
CA ASP A 353 -12.14 -1.75 -9.61
C ASP A 353 -13.15 -0.67 -9.16
N GLY A 354 -12.69 0.43 -8.54
CA GLY A 354 -13.51 1.39 -7.81
C GLY A 354 -13.39 1.25 -6.29
N ILE A 355 -12.49 0.40 -5.80
CA ILE A 355 -12.19 0.17 -4.38
C ILE A 355 -10.68 0.31 -4.18
N ARG A 356 -10.29 1.19 -3.25
CA ARG A 356 -8.92 1.19 -2.72
C ARG A 356 -8.69 0.00 -1.79
N ASP A 357 -7.83 -0.93 -2.17
CA ASP A 357 -7.34 -2.00 -1.30
C ASP A 357 -5.85 -1.83 -0.91
N CYS A 358 -5.02 -1.19 -1.75
CA CYS A 358 -3.68 -0.72 -1.39
C CYS A 358 -3.72 0.55 -0.53
N LEU A 359 -2.94 0.61 0.56
CA LEU A 359 -2.99 1.71 1.54
C LEU A 359 -2.80 3.12 0.92
N GLY A 360 -1.95 3.26 -0.10
CA GLY A 360 -1.67 4.54 -0.75
C GLY A 360 -2.67 4.94 -1.85
N GLY A 361 -3.52 4.02 -2.32
CA GLY A 361 -4.41 4.24 -3.47
C GLY A 361 -3.74 4.11 -4.84
N GLU A 362 -2.58 3.44 -4.91
CA GLU A 362 -1.81 3.21 -6.13
C GLU A 362 -2.47 2.21 -7.12
N ASP A 363 -3.35 1.37 -6.62
CA ASP A 363 -4.21 0.42 -7.33
C ASP A 363 -5.33 1.09 -8.14
N GLU A 364 -5.81 2.23 -7.66
CA GLU A 364 -6.92 3.00 -8.24
C GLU A 364 -6.44 4.17 -9.13
N LEU A 365 -5.16 4.18 -9.53
CA LEU A 365 -4.61 5.19 -10.43
C LEU A 365 -4.85 4.89 -11.90
N ASP A 366 -5.43 5.87 -12.61
CA ASP A 366 -5.63 5.86 -14.05
C ASP A 366 -4.34 6.27 -14.81
N GLU A 367 -3.29 5.45 -14.70
CA GLU A 367 -2.14 5.53 -15.60
C GLU A 367 -2.59 5.27 -17.06
N THR A 368 -1.98 5.99 -18.00
CA THR A 368 -2.57 6.43 -19.29
C THR A 368 -3.11 5.37 -20.26
N ASP A 369 -2.93 4.08 -20.00
CA ASP A 369 -3.58 3.02 -20.77
C ASP A 369 -5.01 2.77 -20.31
N LYS A 370 -5.96 2.89 -21.26
CA LYS A 370 -7.39 2.61 -21.05
C LYS A 370 -7.67 1.11 -21.00
N ALA A 371 -7.15 0.45 -19.97
CA ALA A 371 -7.57 -0.88 -19.56
C ALA A 371 -9.03 -0.81 -19.04
N VAL A 372 -10.00 -0.79 -19.97
CA VAL A 372 -11.42 -0.84 -19.64
C VAL A 372 -11.68 -2.14 -18.90
N VAL A 373 -11.88 -2.06 -17.58
CA VAL A 373 -12.41 -3.15 -16.78
C VAL A 373 -13.74 -3.54 -17.41
N LYS A 374 -13.76 -4.69 -18.08
CA LYS A 374 -14.97 -5.18 -18.77
C LYS A 374 -16.05 -5.36 -17.72
N LYS A 375 -17.06 -4.49 -17.77
CA LYS A 375 -18.26 -4.59 -16.95
C LYS A 375 -18.81 -6.00 -17.12
N VAL A 376 -18.96 -6.73 -16.02
CA VAL A 376 -19.42 -8.11 -16.05
C VAL A 376 -20.89 -8.11 -16.47
N GLU A 377 -21.16 -8.74 -17.60
CA GLU A 377 -22.51 -9.02 -18.09
C GLU A 377 -23.11 -10.17 -17.25
N ASP A 378 -24.42 -10.15 -17.03
CA ASP A 378 -25.17 -11.18 -16.27
C ASP A 378 -24.59 -11.53 -14.87
N LEU A 379 -24.49 -10.49 -14.02
CA LEU A 379 -24.25 -10.60 -12.58
C LEU A 379 -25.46 -11.20 -11.85
N PHE A 380 -25.26 -12.31 -11.14
CA PHE A 380 -26.27 -12.97 -10.31
C PHE A 380 -26.15 -12.61 -8.81
N SER A 381 -24.93 -12.34 -8.34
CA SER A 381 -24.65 -11.71 -7.05
C SER A 381 -23.49 -10.74 -7.21
N ASP A 382 -23.68 -9.48 -6.80
CA ASP A 382 -22.62 -8.46 -6.75
C ASP A 382 -22.55 -7.77 -5.38
N PRO A 383 -21.86 -8.37 -4.40
CA PRO A 383 -21.59 -7.74 -3.12
C PRO A 383 -20.56 -6.60 -3.20
N ILE A 384 -19.80 -6.51 -4.30
CA ILE A 384 -18.73 -5.52 -4.48
C ILE A 384 -19.35 -4.14 -4.74
N SER A 385 -20.45 -4.06 -5.48
CA SER A 385 -21.18 -2.79 -5.69
C SER A 385 -21.67 -2.14 -4.39
N GLU A 386 -22.26 -2.87 -3.43
CA GLU A 386 -22.63 -2.23 -2.15
C GLU A 386 -21.39 -1.81 -1.35
N ILE A 387 -20.30 -2.57 -1.39
CA ILE A 387 -19.03 -2.20 -0.74
C ILE A 387 -18.51 -0.86 -1.29
N LYS A 388 -18.58 -0.63 -2.60
CA LYS A 388 -18.23 0.65 -3.25
C LYS A 388 -19.09 1.79 -2.73
N GLU A 389 -20.42 1.62 -2.70
CA GLU A 389 -21.31 2.66 -2.21
C GLU A 389 -21.13 2.97 -0.71
N ILE A 390 -20.82 1.97 0.13
CA ILE A 390 -20.59 2.16 1.56
C ILE A 390 -19.26 2.90 1.78
N ARG A 391 -18.18 2.50 1.10
CA ARG A 391 -16.86 3.16 1.17
C ARG A 391 -16.97 4.62 0.72
N SER A 392 -17.47 4.86 -0.48
CA SER A 392 -17.69 6.21 -1.04
C SER A 392 -18.51 7.11 -0.11
N SER A 393 -19.61 6.58 0.46
CA SER A 393 -20.42 7.34 1.41
C SER A 393 -19.68 7.67 2.71
N ALA A 394 -18.92 6.74 3.29
CA ALA A 394 -18.13 7.00 4.49
C ALA A 394 -17.00 8.02 4.23
N GLU A 395 -16.29 7.87 3.12
CA GLU A 395 -15.15 8.71 2.71
C GLU A 395 -15.58 10.15 2.37
N SER A 396 -16.84 10.35 1.97
CA SER A 396 -17.42 11.69 1.78
C SER A 396 -17.59 12.50 3.06
N GLN A 397 -17.63 11.85 4.23
CA GLN A 397 -17.99 12.50 5.51
C GLN A 397 -16.83 13.28 6.15
N LEU A 398 -15.57 13.03 5.76
CA LEU A 398 -14.41 13.78 6.28
C LEU A 398 -13.56 14.35 5.14
N GLN A 399 -13.61 15.69 5.01
CA GLN A 399 -12.69 16.45 4.16
C GLN A 399 -11.40 16.78 4.94
N CYS A 400 -10.44 15.85 4.90
CA CYS A 400 -9.05 16.09 5.30
C CYS A 400 -8.09 15.88 4.11
N GLY A 401 -6.88 16.41 4.20
CA GLY A 401 -5.78 16.17 3.27
C GLY A 401 -5.91 16.81 1.88
N VAL A 402 -7.02 17.50 1.61
CA VAL A 402 -7.30 18.23 0.36
C VAL A 402 -7.13 19.74 0.61
N PRO A 403 -6.13 20.41 0.00
CA PRO A 403 -6.01 21.86 0.07
C PRO A 403 -7.07 22.54 -0.80
N ASN A 404 -7.57 23.70 -0.36
CA ASN A 404 -8.42 24.57 -1.15
C ASN A 404 -7.59 25.35 -2.16
N ILE A 405 -7.53 24.86 -3.39
CA ILE A 405 -6.70 25.44 -4.46
C ILE A 405 -7.21 26.83 -4.87
N GLU A 406 -8.52 27.10 -4.80
CA GLU A 406 -9.09 28.41 -5.16
C GLU A 406 -8.60 29.55 -4.28
N SER A 407 -8.38 29.33 -2.97
CA SER A 407 -7.92 30.40 -2.08
C SER A 407 -6.47 30.78 -2.31
N VAL A 408 -5.66 29.87 -2.88
CA VAL A 408 -4.26 30.16 -3.26
C VAL A 408 -4.23 31.00 -4.54
N TYR A 409 -5.02 30.64 -5.56
CA TYR A 409 -5.05 31.39 -6.82
C TYR A 409 -5.82 32.72 -6.77
N ARG A 410 -6.70 32.94 -5.79
CA ARG A 410 -7.45 34.21 -5.66
C ARG A 410 -6.59 35.43 -5.32
N GLN A 411 -5.29 35.27 -5.07
CA GLN A 411 -4.45 36.29 -4.43
C GLN A 411 -3.32 36.91 -5.27
N GLU A 412 -2.92 36.36 -6.43
CA GLU A 412 -2.14 37.11 -7.45
C GLU A 412 -1.91 36.35 -8.78
N ASP A 413 -1.96 37.09 -9.91
CA ASP A 413 -1.68 36.61 -11.27
C ASP A 413 -0.17 36.50 -11.56
N HIS A 414 0.52 35.54 -10.92
CA HIS A 414 1.95 35.31 -11.16
C HIS A 414 2.26 33.92 -11.74
N HIS A 415 2.34 33.89 -13.08
CA HIS A 415 2.80 32.75 -13.89
C HIS A 415 4.29 32.44 -13.63
N SER A 416 4.60 31.67 -12.59
CA SER A 416 5.93 31.11 -12.35
C SER A 416 6.01 29.66 -12.85
N HIS A 417 6.79 29.43 -13.92
CA HIS A 417 7.20 28.07 -14.31
C HIS A 417 8.18 27.53 -13.27
N SER A 418 7.67 26.83 -12.24
CA SER A 418 8.51 26.18 -11.23
C SER A 418 9.45 25.16 -11.87
N LYS A 419 10.75 25.51 -11.92
CA LYS A 419 11.81 24.51 -11.91
C LYS A 419 11.89 23.97 -10.48
N ARG A 420 11.66 22.66 -10.34
CA ARG A 420 11.86 21.88 -9.10
C ARG A 420 13.24 22.20 -8.50
N SER A 421 13.26 23.06 -7.49
CA SER A 421 14.49 23.53 -6.85
C SER A 421 14.82 22.67 -5.63
N VAL A 422 16.08 22.67 -5.21
CA VAL A 422 16.56 21.88 -4.07
C VAL A 422 16.93 22.83 -2.95
N GLY A 423 16.08 22.92 -1.93
CA GLY A 423 16.24 23.83 -0.80
C GLY A 423 14.91 24.19 -0.14
N TRP A 424 14.95 25.15 0.78
CA TRP A 424 13.78 25.79 1.37
C TRP A 424 13.23 26.89 0.44
N GLU A 425 12.00 26.72 -0.03
CA GLU A 425 11.24 27.70 -0.81
C GLU A 425 10.30 28.51 0.11
N GLU A 426 10.04 29.78 -0.20
CA GLU A 426 9.05 30.59 0.54
C GLU A 426 7.63 30.22 0.06
N THR A 427 6.68 30.09 0.99
CA THR A 427 5.30 29.77 0.62
C THR A 427 4.58 31.00 0.07
N LEU A 428 3.67 30.82 -0.89
CA LEU A 428 2.63 31.78 -1.18
C LEU A 428 1.65 31.91 0.01
N PRO A 429 0.96 33.06 0.17
CA PRO A 429 -0.13 33.19 1.14
C PRO A 429 -1.15 32.05 1.01
N THR A 430 -1.55 31.47 2.16
CA THR A 430 -2.53 30.37 2.24
C THR A 430 -2.16 29.05 1.53
N GLN A 431 -0.91 28.87 1.08
CA GLN A 431 -0.47 27.64 0.39
C GLN A 431 -0.55 26.38 1.26
N ILE A 432 -0.24 26.48 2.56
CA ILE A 432 -0.15 25.34 3.49
C ILE A 432 -1.20 25.48 4.60
N GLN A 433 -2.41 25.01 4.29
CA GLN A 433 -3.66 25.37 4.99
C GLN A 433 -3.89 24.61 6.30
N TRP A 434 -3.07 23.59 6.56
CA TRP A 434 -3.01 22.85 7.82
C TRP A 434 -1.91 23.36 8.75
N GLN A 435 -1.01 24.25 8.29
CA GLN A 435 0.07 24.80 9.11
C GLN A 435 -0.49 25.67 10.24
N VAL A 436 -0.02 25.43 11.46
CA VAL A 436 -0.31 26.23 12.64
C VAL A 436 0.96 26.88 13.16
N ALA A 437 0.87 28.14 13.60
CA ALA A 437 1.84 28.74 14.51
C ALA A 437 1.27 28.74 15.94
N ILE A 438 2.05 28.20 16.88
CA ILE A 438 1.73 28.18 18.30
C ILE A 438 2.39 29.40 18.94
N GLN A 439 1.57 30.35 19.36
CA GLN A 439 1.98 31.50 20.16
C GLN A 439 1.90 31.11 21.65
N ASP A 440 3.00 31.26 22.38
CA ASP A 440 3.02 31.20 23.85
C ASP A 440 3.28 32.61 24.40
N ASP A 441 2.41 33.05 25.31
CA ASP A 441 2.25 34.44 25.76
C ASP A 441 2.18 35.43 24.56
N TYR A 442 3.31 35.99 24.11
CA TYR A 442 3.38 36.98 23.02
C TYR A 442 4.25 36.54 21.81
N ALA A 443 4.90 35.38 21.86
CA ALA A 443 5.86 34.94 20.84
C ALA A 443 5.45 33.63 20.18
N ILE A 444 5.67 33.49 18.87
CA ILE A 444 5.49 32.21 18.16
C ILE A 444 6.68 31.31 18.49
N HIS A 445 6.39 30.30 19.32
CA HIS A 445 7.34 29.36 19.90
C HIS A 445 7.61 28.18 18.95
N CYS A 446 6.56 27.51 18.52
CA CYS A 446 6.61 26.28 17.72
C CYS A 446 5.62 26.30 16.55
N GLY A 447 5.82 25.36 15.63
CA GLY A 447 4.81 24.92 14.68
C GLY A 447 3.79 23.97 15.32
N GLY A 448 2.73 23.72 14.57
CA GLY A 448 1.74 22.67 14.81
C GLY A 448 1.01 22.35 13.53
N VAL A 449 0.06 21.42 13.59
CA VAL A 449 -0.78 21.06 12.44
C VAL A 449 -2.23 20.85 12.82
N TYR A 450 -3.14 21.41 12.02
CA TYR A 450 -4.57 21.33 12.24
C TYR A 450 -5.14 20.00 11.74
N LEU A 451 -5.73 19.22 12.65
CA LEU A 451 -6.29 17.89 12.36
C LEU A 451 -7.76 17.92 11.95
N GLY A 452 -8.47 19.00 12.26
CA GLY A 452 -9.93 19.11 12.07
C GLY A 452 -10.71 19.30 13.38
N GLY A 453 -11.99 19.65 13.24
CA GLY A 453 -12.92 19.86 14.35
C GLY A 453 -12.51 21.02 15.27
N CYS A 454 -11.78 20.70 16.34
CA CYS A 454 -11.25 21.63 17.35
C CYS A 454 -9.85 21.18 17.84
N TRP A 455 -9.06 20.52 16.98
CA TRP A 455 -7.82 19.86 17.39
C TRP A 455 -6.59 20.26 16.57
N VAL A 456 -5.50 20.54 17.27
CA VAL A 456 -4.16 20.75 16.72
C VAL A 456 -3.21 19.71 17.31
N LEU A 457 -2.29 19.18 16.49
CA LEU A 457 -1.22 18.28 16.90
C LEU A 457 0.13 19.04 16.87
N THR A 458 1.00 18.76 17.84
CA THR A 458 2.35 19.33 17.94
C THR A 458 3.26 18.42 18.78
N ALA A 459 4.51 18.82 19.01
CA ALA A 459 5.45 18.10 19.87
C ALA A 459 5.13 18.36 21.36
N ALA A 460 5.48 17.42 22.24
CA ALA A 460 5.32 17.60 23.68
C ALA A 460 6.29 18.64 24.23
N HIS A 461 7.53 18.68 23.73
CA HIS A 461 8.54 19.67 24.15
C HIS A 461 8.16 21.13 23.80
N CYS A 462 7.18 21.32 22.91
CA CYS A 462 6.70 22.64 22.48
C CYS A 462 5.66 23.28 23.42
N VAL A 463 5.12 22.53 24.39
CA VAL A 463 3.97 22.94 25.21
C VAL A 463 4.21 22.73 26.71
N ARG A 464 3.50 23.54 27.51
CA ARG A 464 3.43 23.42 28.99
C ARG A 464 1.97 23.25 29.40
N SER A 465 1.71 22.69 30.58
CA SER A 465 0.36 22.47 31.14
C SER A 465 -0.32 23.75 31.63
N LYS A 466 -0.33 24.79 30.78
CA LYS A 466 -0.85 26.14 31.03
C LYS A 466 -1.61 26.63 29.79
N PRO A 467 -2.80 26.10 29.48
CA PRO A 467 -3.48 26.36 28.20
C PRO A 467 -3.77 27.85 27.96
N GLU A 468 -3.97 28.64 29.02
CA GLU A 468 -4.33 30.05 28.95
C GLU A 468 -3.22 30.98 28.46
N SER A 469 -1.95 30.55 28.44
CA SER A 469 -0.87 31.30 27.77
C SER A 469 -0.81 31.06 26.26
N PHE A 470 -1.48 30.03 25.74
CA PHE A 470 -1.36 29.63 24.35
C PHE A 470 -2.46 30.21 23.45
N ARG A 471 -2.05 30.69 22.27
CA ARG A 471 -2.95 31.02 21.15
C ARG A 471 -2.52 30.33 19.87
N ILE A 472 -3.50 29.85 19.13
CA ILE A 472 -3.32 29.12 17.88
C ILE A 472 -3.59 30.07 16.72
N LYS A 473 -2.55 30.29 15.92
CA LYS A 473 -2.60 31.09 14.69
C LYS A 473 -2.71 30.14 13.48
N LEU A 474 -3.85 30.19 12.79
CA LEU A 474 -4.09 29.41 11.55
C LEU A 474 -4.05 30.35 10.35
N SER A 475 -3.60 29.88 9.18
CA SER A 475 -3.41 30.72 7.99
C SER A 475 -2.59 32.00 8.30
N LEU A 476 -1.52 31.82 9.07
CA LEU A 476 -0.47 32.83 9.25
C LEU A 476 0.60 32.64 8.17
N TRP A 477 1.03 33.72 7.53
CA TRP A 477 2.12 33.70 6.55
C TRP A 477 3.40 34.32 7.13
N ARG A 478 3.29 35.52 7.71
CA ARG A 478 4.40 36.29 8.29
C ARG A 478 4.36 36.26 9.82
N LYS A 479 5.46 35.89 10.47
CA LYS A 479 5.55 35.62 11.92
C LYS A 479 5.09 36.80 12.80
N HIS A 480 5.22 38.04 12.31
CA HIS A 480 4.85 39.27 13.04
C HIS A 480 3.66 40.03 12.42
N HIS A 481 3.05 39.54 11.35
CA HIS A 481 1.93 40.20 10.68
C HIS A 481 0.82 39.19 10.37
N SER A 482 -0.25 39.22 11.17
CA SER A 482 -1.51 38.53 10.85
C SER A 482 -2.15 39.16 9.62
N GLN A 483 -2.62 38.33 8.70
CA GLN A 483 -3.35 38.74 7.49
C GLN A 483 -4.86 38.63 7.73
N SER A 484 -5.69 39.15 6.81
CA SER A 484 -7.16 39.10 6.92
C SER A 484 -7.74 37.67 7.01
N THR A 485 -6.98 36.67 6.56
CA THR A 485 -7.32 35.24 6.66
C THR A 485 -6.69 34.54 7.87
N THR A 486 -6.03 35.25 8.79
CA THR A 486 -5.39 34.64 9.98
C THR A 486 -6.37 34.52 11.15
N ASP A 487 -6.81 33.30 11.46
CA ASP A 487 -7.54 33.03 12.70
C ASP A 487 -6.59 32.99 13.92
N SER A 488 -7.13 33.29 15.11
CA SER A 488 -6.35 33.51 16.33
C SER A 488 -7.07 32.95 17.57
N VAL A 489 -7.22 31.62 17.61
CA VAL A 489 -8.09 30.88 18.54
C VAL A 489 -7.40 30.62 19.89
N PRO A 490 -8.09 30.74 21.04
CA PRO A 490 -7.55 30.32 22.34
C PRO A 490 -7.42 28.79 22.46
N VAL A 491 -6.56 28.32 23.37
CA VAL A 491 -6.46 26.91 23.75
C VAL A 491 -7.29 26.65 25.01
N LYS A 492 -8.16 25.64 24.96
CA LYS A 492 -8.98 25.17 26.09
C LYS A 492 -8.27 24.13 26.95
N ASN A 493 -7.53 23.21 26.32
CA ASN A 493 -6.85 22.11 27.01
C ASN A 493 -5.61 21.64 26.23
N ILE A 494 -4.63 21.09 26.93
CA ILE A 494 -3.40 20.52 26.36
C ILE A 494 -3.22 19.10 26.91
N ILE A 495 -3.08 18.13 26.02
CA ILE A 495 -2.93 16.70 26.34
C ILE A 495 -1.56 16.25 25.83
N ILE A 496 -0.57 16.21 26.72
CA ILE A 496 0.77 15.66 26.45
C ILE A 496 0.69 14.12 26.55
N HIS A 497 1.48 13.39 25.77
CA HIS A 497 1.55 11.93 25.91
C HIS A 497 2.03 11.53 27.31
N HIS A 498 1.31 10.62 27.97
CA HIS A 498 1.58 10.21 29.36
C HIS A 498 2.98 9.60 29.60
N GLU A 499 3.58 9.01 28.57
CA GLU A 499 4.92 8.42 28.60
C GLU A 499 5.97 9.33 27.92
N TYR A 500 5.70 10.63 27.77
CA TYR A 500 6.67 11.59 27.24
C TYR A 500 7.90 11.70 28.15
N ASN A 501 9.09 11.52 27.59
CA ASN A 501 10.35 11.67 28.31
C ASN A 501 11.20 12.82 27.71
N PRO A 502 11.40 13.94 28.43
CA PRO A 502 12.15 15.09 27.92
C PRO A 502 13.67 14.87 27.83
N GLN A 503 14.22 13.77 28.36
CA GLN A 503 15.65 13.45 28.24
C GLN A 503 15.96 12.65 26.95
N THR A 504 15.01 11.82 26.50
CA THR A 504 15.18 10.94 25.33
C THR A 504 14.32 11.34 24.14
N TYR A 505 13.39 12.29 24.32
CA TYR A 505 12.33 12.65 23.37
C TYR A 505 11.43 11.46 22.99
N ALA A 506 11.40 10.41 23.82
CA ALA A 506 10.42 9.33 23.68
C ALA A 506 9.00 9.90 23.82
N ASN A 507 8.10 9.48 22.93
CA ASN A 507 6.71 9.92 22.89
C ASN A 507 6.51 11.45 22.84
N ASP A 508 7.38 12.17 22.11
CA ASP A 508 7.30 13.63 21.94
C ASP A 508 6.13 14.06 21.05
N ILE A 509 4.91 13.99 21.60
CA ILE A 509 3.65 14.32 20.92
C ILE A 509 2.63 14.90 21.92
N ALA A 510 1.90 15.93 21.48
CA ALA A 510 0.84 16.57 22.26
C ALA A 510 -0.34 17.01 21.36
N LEU A 511 -1.54 16.96 21.93
CA LEU A 511 -2.76 17.49 21.35
C LEU A 511 -3.17 18.78 22.07
N MET A 512 -3.56 19.79 21.31
CA MET A 512 -4.15 21.02 21.82
C MET A 512 -5.62 21.09 21.40
N GLN A 513 -6.53 21.17 22.38
CA GLN A 513 -7.95 21.39 22.15
C GLN A 513 -8.22 22.88 22.07
N LEU A 514 -8.80 23.32 20.96
CA LEU A 514 -9.19 24.71 20.74
C LEU A 514 -10.44 25.06 21.54
N GLU A 515 -10.54 26.32 21.97
CA GLU A 515 -11.77 26.83 22.58
C GLU A 515 -12.90 26.91 21.54
N LYS A 516 -14.14 26.61 21.96
CA LYS A 516 -15.33 26.67 21.10
C LYS A 516 -15.93 28.08 21.10
N LEU A 517 -16.48 28.48 19.96
CA LEU A 517 -17.28 29.70 19.86
C LEU A 517 -18.55 29.56 20.71
N THR A 518 -18.99 30.64 21.34
CA THR A 518 -20.17 30.65 22.22
C THR A 518 -21.40 30.13 21.47
N PHE A 519 -22.12 29.18 22.08
CA PHE A 519 -23.29 28.50 21.49
C PHE A 519 -23.01 27.72 20.18
N SER A 520 -21.77 27.31 19.92
CA SER A 520 -21.38 26.54 18.73
C SER A 520 -20.50 25.34 19.07
N ASP A 521 -20.57 24.29 18.23
CA ASP A 521 -19.62 23.18 18.26
C ASP A 521 -18.31 23.45 17.48
N LYS A 522 -18.22 24.58 16.76
CA LYS A 522 -17.01 25.01 16.03
C LYS A 522 -16.10 25.88 16.90
N CYS A 523 -14.78 25.78 16.69
CA CYS A 523 -13.77 26.64 17.33
C CYS A 523 -13.44 27.93 16.56
N MET A 524 -13.84 28.00 15.29
CA MET A 524 -13.62 29.12 14.38
C MET A 524 -14.76 29.20 13.35
N GLN A 525 -14.84 30.32 12.64
CA GLN A 525 -15.74 30.46 11.49
C GLN A 525 -15.18 29.68 10.28
N GLU A 526 -15.94 29.58 9.19
CA GLU A 526 -15.49 28.86 8.00
C GLU A 526 -14.48 29.70 7.20
N ASN A 527 -13.20 29.45 7.46
CA ASN A 527 -12.10 30.09 6.77
C ASN A 527 -11.64 29.24 5.56
N PRO A 528 -11.78 29.71 4.31
CA PRO A 528 -11.41 28.95 3.13
C PRO A 528 -9.90 28.67 3.03
N ALA A 529 -9.06 29.42 3.75
CA ALA A 529 -7.61 29.25 3.82
C ALA A 529 -7.14 28.25 4.89
N VAL A 530 -8.06 27.60 5.61
CA VAL A 530 -7.76 26.62 6.67
C VAL A 530 -8.39 25.27 6.31
N ARG A 531 -7.57 24.21 6.28
CA ARG A 531 -8.00 22.84 5.96
C ARG A 531 -7.29 21.83 6.86
N ALA A 532 -8.02 20.78 7.24
CA ALA A 532 -7.47 19.69 8.03
C ALA A 532 -6.50 18.84 7.21
N VAL A 533 -5.40 18.40 7.80
CA VAL A 533 -4.58 17.29 7.28
C VAL A 533 -5.19 15.95 7.72
N CYS A 534 -5.02 14.87 6.95
CA CYS A 534 -5.46 13.55 7.42
C CYS A 534 -4.44 12.95 8.41
N VAL A 535 -4.92 12.16 9.39
CA VAL A 535 -4.05 11.36 10.27
C VAL A 535 -3.91 9.94 9.70
N PRO A 536 -2.68 9.44 9.49
CA PRO A 536 -2.43 8.07 9.02
C PRO A 536 -2.73 7.07 10.13
N TRP A 537 -3.38 5.94 9.80
CA TRP A 537 -3.70 4.86 10.74
C TRP A 537 -2.72 3.68 10.71
N SER A 538 -1.76 3.71 9.78
CA SER A 538 -0.83 2.61 9.51
C SER A 538 0.59 3.13 9.36
N THR A 539 1.55 2.50 10.05
CA THR A 539 2.99 2.71 9.90
C THR A 539 3.57 2.16 8.59
N GLN A 540 2.72 1.63 7.70
CA GLN A 540 3.07 1.01 6.41
C GLN A 540 2.50 1.78 5.21
N GLN A 541 1.75 2.87 5.45
CA GLN A 541 1.08 3.68 4.42
C GLN A 541 2.08 4.46 3.54
N PHE A 542 3.23 4.84 4.10
CA PHE A 542 4.37 5.41 3.38
C PHE A 542 5.62 4.59 3.67
N GLN A 543 6.57 4.59 2.74
CA GLN A 543 7.76 3.75 2.74
C GLN A 543 9.04 4.58 2.56
N PRO A 544 10.23 4.04 2.90
CA PRO A 544 11.50 4.69 2.59
C PRO A 544 11.61 5.04 1.10
N ASN A 545 12.24 6.17 0.81
CA ASN A 545 12.31 6.83 -0.51
C ASN A 545 11.02 7.55 -0.98
N ASP A 546 9.90 7.48 -0.26
CA ASP A 546 8.77 8.39 -0.52
C ASP A 546 9.17 9.84 -0.22
N THR A 547 8.70 10.77 -1.08
CA THR A 547 8.93 12.22 -0.92
C THR A 547 7.79 12.85 -0.11
N CYS A 548 8.16 13.61 0.92
CA CYS A 548 7.24 14.34 1.79
C CYS A 548 7.65 15.82 1.89
N THR A 549 6.76 16.66 2.41
CA THR A 549 6.96 18.09 2.58
C THR A 549 7.07 18.46 4.06
N ILE A 550 8.04 19.28 4.42
CA ILE A 550 8.12 19.95 5.72
C ILE A 550 7.78 21.44 5.57
N SER A 551 7.21 22.04 6.62
CA SER A 551 6.87 23.46 6.62
C SER A 551 7.00 24.11 7.99
N GLY A 552 7.57 25.33 8.02
CA GLY A 552 7.92 26.04 9.24
C GLY A 552 8.50 27.43 8.99
N TRP A 553 8.77 28.16 10.06
CA TRP A 553 9.35 29.52 9.99
C TRP A 553 10.83 29.54 10.38
N GLY A 554 11.32 28.53 11.11
CA GLY A 554 12.64 28.50 11.72
C GLY A 554 12.95 29.81 12.46
N LYS A 555 14.11 30.38 12.12
CA LYS A 555 14.56 31.71 12.55
C LYS A 555 14.12 32.85 11.61
N GLY A 556 13.34 32.56 10.58
CA GLY A 556 12.84 33.50 9.58
C GLY A 556 11.52 34.18 9.95
N ALA A 557 11.16 35.20 9.16
CA ALA A 557 9.93 35.97 9.33
C ALA A 557 8.77 35.53 8.42
N ILE A 558 9.04 34.73 7.38
CA ILE A 558 8.07 34.25 6.36
C ILE A 558 8.02 32.73 6.45
N LEU A 559 6.83 32.14 6.31
CA LEU A 559 6.65 30.68 6.24
C LEU A 559 7.40 30.09 5.03
N LYS A 560 8.15 29.02 5.27
CA LYS A 560 8.88 28.28 4.24
C LYS A 560 8.44 26.82 4.20
N TRP A 561 8.73 26.18 3.08
CA TRP A 561 8.48 24.77 2.85
C TRP A 561 9.64 24.15 2.08
N ALA A 562 9.81 22.83 2.23
CA ALA A 562 10.81 22.08 1.48
C ALA A 562 10.37 20.64 1.28
N ASN A 563 10.90 19.97 0.25
CA ASN A 563 10.72 18.54 0.06
C ASN A 563 11.88 17.77 0.70
N VAL A 564 11.56 16.69 1.38
CA VAL A 564 12.48 15.76 2.04
C VAL A 564 12.10 14.32 1.69
N THR A 565 13.04 13.39 1.85
CA THR A 565 12.82 11.97 1.56
C THR A 565 12.78 11.18 2.86
N LEU A 566 11.89 10.17 2.97
CA LEU A 566 11.88 9.23 4.09
C LEU A 566 13.09 8.29 4.01
N ILE A 567 13.84 8.14 5.11
CA ILE A 567 15.13 7.44 5.13
C ILE A 567 14.99 6.10 5.86
N SER A 568 15.46 5.02 5.23
CA SER A 568 15.49 3.67 5.84
C SER A 568 16.59 3.57 6.90
N ASP A 569 16.52 2.51 7.72
CA ASP A 569 17.65 2.04 8.54
C ASP A 569 18.24 3.08 9.49
N CYS A 570 17.40 4.04 9.94
CA CYS A 570 17.81 5.20 10.72
C CYS A 570 18.43 4.83 12.10
N GLU A 571 18.14 3.63 12.58
CA GLU A 571 18.83 2.97 13.69
C GLU A 571 20.37 2.93 13.50
N ASN A 572 20.90 2.88 12.29
CA ASN A 572 22.35 2.93 12.05
C ASN A 572 22.96 4.31 12.31
N TYR A 573 22.19 5.38 12.12
CA TYR A 573 22.62 6.77 12.32
C TYR A 573 22.57 7.16 13.80
N TYR A 574 21.51 6.75 14.52
CA TYR A 574 21.24 7.20 15.89
C TYR A 574 21.37 6.11 16.98
N LYS A 575 21.48 4.84 16.59
CA LYS A 575 21.70 3.67 17.47
C LYS A 575 20.69 3.65 18.62
N GLU A 576 21.15 3.59 19.87
CA GLU A 576 20.34 3.55 21.09
C GLU A 576 19.40 4.76 21.28
N ARG A 577 19.57 5.85 20.51
CA ARG A 577 18.62 6.99 20.47
C ARG A 577 17.47 6.80 19.50
N PHE A 578 17.49 5.79 18.63
CA PHE A 578 16.37 5.46 17.77
C PHE A 578 15.36 4.59 18.54
N LEU A 579 14.20 5.15 18.85
CA LEU A 579 13.16 4.54 19.67
C LEU A 579 11.90 4.23 18.84
N PRO A 580 11.04 3.30 19.30
CA PRO A 580 9.73 3.08 18.68
C PRO A 580 8.93 4.39 18.57
N GLY A 581 8.21 4.55 17.46
CA GLY A 581 7.46 5.78 17.20
C GLY A 581 8.30 6.97 16.72
N ILE A 582 9.56 6.78 16.35
CA ILE A 582 10.38 7.75 15.61
C ILE A 582 10.34 7.48 14.10
N GLU A 583 10.46 8.53 13.29
CA GLU A 583 10.70 8.50 11.84
C GLU A 583 11.83 9.48 11.48
N CYS A 584 12.58 9.18 10.41
CA CYS A 584 13.66 10.02 9.91
C CYS A 584 13.39 10.50 8.48
N ALA A 585 13.58 11.79 8.24
CA ALA A 585 13.43 12.39 6.92
C ALA A 585 14.42 13.53 6.70
N GLY A 586 14.88 13.71 5.46
CA GLY A 586 15.79 14.81 5.11
C GLY A 586 16.35 14.67 3.70
N ASP A 587 17.41 15.43 3.44
CA ASP A 587 18.36 15.20 2.37
C ASP A 587 19.69 14.70 2.96
N LEU A 588 20.19 13.55 2.49
CA LEU A 588 21.47 13.00 2.96
C LEU A 588 22.67 13.89 2.57
N GLU A 589 22.53 14.71 1.52
CA GLU A 589 23.51 15.74 1.13
C GLU A 589 23.43 17.00 2.03
N GLY A 590 22.52 17.03 3.01
CA GLY A 590 22.43 18.06 4.04
C GLY A 590 21.75 19.38 3.63
N LYS A 591 21.19 19.48 2.42
CA LYS A 591 20.67 20.76 1.89
C LYS A 591 19.33 21.19 2.48
N VAL A 592 18.56 20.25 3.02
CA VAL A 592 17.24 20.46 3.62
C VAL A 592 17.11 19.62 4.88
N ASP A 593 16.80 20.30 5.98
CA ASP A 593 16.52 19.72 7.29
C ASP A 593 15.67 20.72 8.12
N SER A 594 14.95 20.22 9.11
CA SER A 594 14.12 20.99 10.04
C SER A 594 14.94 21.57 11.19
N CYS A 595 14.75 22.84 11.53
CA CYS A 595 15.66 23.57 12.41
C CYS A 595 15.03 24.08 13.71
N GLY A 596 15.85 24.65 14.59
CA GLY A 596 15.39 25.38 15.77
C GLY A 596 14.46 26.54 15.37
N GLY A 597 13.16 26.38 15.69
CA GLY A 597 12.06 27.24 15.25
C GLY A 597 11.03 26.55 14.34
N ASP A 598 11.32 25.33 13.88
CA ASP A 598 10.41 24.45 13.13
C ASP A 598 9.84 23.30 13.99
N SER A 599 10.34 23.14 15.22
CA SER A 599 9.82 22.24 16.27
C SER A 599 8.29 22.25 16.32
N GLY A 600 7.68 21.06 16.42
CA GLY A 600 6.23 20.89 16.40
C GLY A 600 5.58 21.05 15.02
N GLY A 601 6.31 21.54 14.01
CA GLY A 601 5.87 21.62 12.62
C GLY A 601 5.69 20.25 11.96
N PRO A 602 4.85 20.13 10.93
CA PRO A 602 4.51 18.84 10.34
C PRO A 602 5.48 18.39 9.24
N LEU A 603 5.71 17.07 9.21
CA LEU A 603 6.16 16.32 8.04
C LEU A 603 4.93 15.71 7.36
N VAL A 604 4.60 16.18 6.16
CA VAL A 604 3.37 15.84 5.42
C VAL A 604 3.70 15.04 4.17
N CYS A 605 3.24 13.79 4.12
CA CYS A 605 3.39 12.92 2.95
C CYS A 605 2.08 12.92 2.14
N LYS A 606 2.18 12.73 0.82
CA LYS A 606 1.01 12.66 -0.08
C LYS A 606 0.85 11.26 -0.65
N ASP A 607 -0.34 10.68 -0.50
CA ASP A 607 -0.65 9.37 -1.06
C ASP A 607 -0.78 9.42 -2.60
N ALA A 608 -0.97 8.27 -3.24
CA ALA A 608 -1.03 8.16 -4.69
C ALA A 608 -2.17 9.01 -5.29
N SER A 609 -3.29 9.14 -4.56
CA SER A 609 -4.44 9.99 -4.92
C SER A 609 -4.25 11.49 -4.61
N GLY A 610 -3.08 11.88 -4.08
CA GLY A 610 -2.76 13.27 -3.72
C GLY A 610 -3.30 13.72 -2.35
N LEU A 611 -3.89 12.84 -1.54
CA LEU A 611 -4.34 13.19 -0.19
C LEU A 611 -3.15 13.38 0.74
N SER A 612 -3.16 14.49 1.48
CA SER A 612 -2.06 14.90 2.36
C SER A 612 -2.27 14.39 3.79
N TYR A 613 -1.28 13.66 4.32
CA TYR A 613 -1.28 13.08 5.66
C TYR A 613 -0.13 13.63 6.50
N VAL A 614 -0.39 13.94 7.78
CA VAL A 614 0.72 14.21 8.73
C VAL A 614 1.37 12.90 9.10
N TRP A 615 2.56 12.66 8.55
CA TRP A 615 3.34 11.45 8.82
C TRP A 615 4.23 11.60 10.05
N GLY A 616 4.77 12.79 10.26
CA GLY A 616 5.63 13.12 11.40
C GLY A 616 5.38 14.51 11.96
N ILE A 617 5.87 14.73 13.18
CA ILE A 617 5.97 16.05 13.83
C ILE A 617 7.44 16.29 14.15
N ALA A 618 8.00 17.45 13.79
CA ALA A 618 9.40 17.79 14.02
C ALA A 618 9.72 17.80 15.52
N SER A 619 10.63 16.92 15.94
CA SER A 619 10.89 16.61 17.36
C SER A 619 12.29 17.06 17.78
N TRP A 620 13.35 16.51 17.19
CA TRP A 620 14.73 16.90 17.49
C TRP A 620 15.68 16.68 16.30
N GLY A 621 16.93 17.03 16.51
CA GLY A 621 18.05 16.76 15.60
C GLY A 621 19.35 17.11 16.31
N ASN A 622 20.42 16.36 16.08
CA ASN A 622 21.71 16.67 16.72
C ASN A 622 22.25 18.03 16.24
N LYS A 623 22.05 18.35 14.95
CA LYS A 623 22.46 19.60 14.30
C LYS A 623 21.59 19.85 13.05
N CYS A 624 21.25 21.12 12.82
CA CYS A 624 20.63 21.56 11.55
C CYS A 624 21.52 21.26 10.34
N SER A 625 20.95 20.61 9.32
CA SER A 625 21.46 20.66 7.94
C SER A 625 22.93 20.24 7.76
N GLU A 626 23.41 19.27 8.55
CA GLU A 626 24.69 18.61 8.28
C GLU A 626 24.49 17.33 7.45
N PRO A 627 25.34 17.06 6.44
CA PRO A 627 25.28 15.81 5.67
C PRO A 627 25.36 14.58 6.58
N ASN A 628 24.54 13.57 6.29
CA ASN A 628 24.36 12.34 7.08
C ASN A 628 23.72 12.51 8.48
N TYR A 629 23.16 13.66 8.84
CA TYR A 629 22.31 13.81 10.03
C TYR A 629 20.88 14.20 9.64
N PRO A 630 19.99 13.21 9.35
CA PRO A 630 18.60 13.50 9.00
C PRO A 630 17.78 13.92 10.22
N GLY A 631 16.83 14.83 10.03
CA GLY A 631 15.94 15.32 11.08
C GLY A 631 15.06 14.21 11.67
N ILE A 632 14.78 14.32 12.98
CA ILE A 632 13.99 13.36 13.75
C ILE A 632 12.57 13.85 13.96
N TYR A 633 11.60 13.02 13.57
CA TYR A 633 10.18 13.29 13.64
C TYR A 633 9.47 12.23 14.48
N THR A 634 8.51 12.65 15.30
CA THR A 634 7.60 11.71 15.99
C THR A 634 6.63 11.12 14.98
N LYS A 635 6.70 9.81 14.73
CA LYS A 635 5.95 9.08 13.69
C LYS A 635 4.47 8.99 14.05
N VAL A 636 3.66 9.91 13.53
CA VAL A 636 2.25 10.11 13.94
C VAL A 636 1.40 8.85 13.77
N ALA A 637 1.68 8.05 12.74
CA ALA A 637 1.00 6.77 12.51
C ALA A 637 1.13 5.76 13.67
N HIS A 638 2.20 5.84 14.48
CA HIS A 638 2.37 5.02 15.69
C HIS A 638 1.37 5.41 16.80
N TYR A 639 1.00 6.70 16.86
CA TYR A 639 0.14 7.27 17.90
C TYR A 639 -1.33 7.37 17.47
N PHE A 640 -1.72 6.79 16.33
CA PHE A 640 -3.07 6.91 15.77
C PHE A 640 -4.18 6.60 16.79
N ASP A 641 -4.05 5.50 17.54
CA ASP A 641 -5.05 5.12 18.54
C ASP A 641 -5.04 6.03 19.78
N TRP A 642 -3.88 6.60 20.15
CA TRP A 642 -3.82 7.64 21.20
C TRP A 642 -4.50 8.94 20.74
N ILE A 643 -4.25 9.39 19.50
CA ILE A 643 -4.91 10.57 18.93
C ILE A 643 -6.42 10.32 18.89
N ARG A 644 -6.85 9.24 18.23
CA ARG A 644 -8.25 8.88 18.03
C ARG A 644 -9.05 8.75 19.33
N ARG A 645 -8.44 8.27 20.41
CA ARG A 645 -9.06 8.14 21.74
C ARG A 645 -9.42 9.49 22.36
N HIS A 646 -8.66 10.55 22.05
CA HIS A 646 -8.92 11.91 22.54
C HIS A 646 -9.73 12.76 21.56
N THR A 647 -9.47 12.66 20.25
CA THR A 647 -10.13 13.47 19.23
C THR A 647 -11.51 12.96 18.80
N GLY A 648 -11.74 11.65 18.93
CA GLY A 648 -12.80 10.92 18.24
C GLY A 648 -12.41 10.55 16.81
N GLY A 649 -12.89 9.40 16.32
CA GLY A 649 -12.56 8.85 15.00
C GLY A 649 -12.93 9.74 13.80
N PRO A 650 -14.18 10.24 13.70
CA PRO A 650 -14.62 11.09 12.59
C PRO A 650 -13.88 12.43 12.46
N ALA A 651 -13.09 12.83 13.46
CA ALA A 651 -12.33 14.07 13.42
C ALA A 651 -10.95 13.94 12.74
N VAL A 652 -10.45 12.71 12.51
CA VAL A 652 -9.03 12.49 12.14
C VAL A 652 -8.77 11.46 11.03
N ALA A 653 -9.67 10.49 10.83
CA ALA A 653 -9.46 9.38 9.91
C ALA A 653 -10.50 9.38 8.77
N LYS A 654 -10.07 9.59 7.52
CA LYS A 654 -10.98 9.55 6.36
C LYS A 654 -11.44 8.12 6.02
N PHE A 655 -10.57 7.14 6.27
CA PHE A 655 -10.79 5.72 6.01
C PHE A 655 -10.73 4.91 7.32
N ASN A 656 -11.15 3.64 7.29
CA ASN A 656 -11.05 2.69 8.42
C ASN A 656 -11.78 3.07 9.75
N GLN A 657 -12.75 3.99 9.69
CA GLN A 657 -13.63 4.39 10.81
C GLN A 657 -14.44 3.22 11.40
#